data_AF-A0A5N5M119-F1
#
_entry.id   AF-A0A5N5M119-F1
#
_cell.length_a   1.000
_cell.length_b   1.000
_cell.length_c   1.000
_cell.angle_alpha   90.00
_cell.angle_beta   90.00
_cell.angle_gamma   90.00
#
_symmetry.space_group_name_H-M   'P 1'
#
loop_
_entity.id
_entity.type
_entity.pdbx_description
1 polymer ?
#
loop_
_entity_poly.entity_id
_entity_poly.type
_entity_poly.pdbx_seq_one_letter_code
_entity_poly.pdbx_strand_id
1 'polypeptide(L)'
;MAAGITSFDSSSFTSCDGDFPGFQVASSSSPPARSALVSAEVQFSRCFSKIKALRSSDSPGFRTELNLLFDQLISEHYSSFSHENIRPQDVCALLVHASRLVPHSQEHLVVKLCQLIHQLLNQLQVIVDEQALDALVSYCIRALHTCSTWTHTEVLLALSSVLYANGARCPRHLPDLLGQNGILLKYGDPSQSDVELRRAAVHCMANICISVPGNPFLEEPYKGVCYRIFLQTLHSRKPHSVEDLVFCTLLQSALKGMQYFLNGGKWKASLDQDLGSLLAVLKKFMFHGLPGINVEMPPVLYPAPLPQYDAVPVTKAEAAQDVPAQRKTPATQQNKKRKSRGKGKKARAEGKTDDGAEEGEDEELSSRPVRNGASGGPGRGELQIVWPQTSTELNLPLQPGASPQLYPSWKKGSSDSEFSDPEGGMASKLRLYLARVRQSALHCFLAVVKCVEKRVLYGYWSSFIPDAPGIGSPPSLTLVTIALKDPSPKVRAASLQVLSALLEGSRQFLSAAEDTGAPRQAFTPFSATLAASLRELHRCLLLALLAESSSQTLTQVIKCLAHLVSNVPYRRLRPGLLSPLWKQIRPYIRHRDVNVRVSSLTLLGAMLSSQAPLPEVQLLLKQPCSGSRERDANTSADVKGAEEAPCWLLQVCVALVTQPREDSCSDSDTAAGTSGSLEPSPVRLEALQVLAHLVKGYFCLAQASLLELGQLSARCLREQDPSVQLHGAKLLEELGTGIIQQYRADPTTSESVSPVPVSQVVQFWSEVLTGPLIGALQNEQHPTLQTSACDTLSSILPQAFSQLPDKTQVLCITVLLGLTYSENSLVKAAAVRALGVYILFPCLREDVMFVADTANAILTVLDDRSPNVRAKAAWSLGNLTDTLIVNMESVGLDFQEELSDMLLLKMLRSATQASGDKDRVKSNAVRSLGNLLHFLQPVHLTKPAFVQPLDQAMRALIDTARGDATMKVRWNACYALGNAFQNPALPLGTASWSTEAYSALSSIVTTCKNFKVRIKSAAALSVPAKRDCYGDEHQFAEVWRALAQALEHSEETQDFLEYRYCASLRSELCHALLHLLSLCQTRDLPVIGASLSGQSRPALHGFLVHYLTDVSLVSGRDTIGGEDPGCQTEPTDRLKLLDQTLIRLKELEGNIKTGSRSDLDMVIGFVEDVMKTCEGLKVSDGMDTTQTRNNSQ
;
A
#
# COMPACT_ATOMS: atom_id res chain seq x y z
N MET A 1 -6.98 1.43 15.26
CA MET A 1 -6.36 1.15 16.58
C MET A 1 -7.19 0.09 17.29
N ALA A 2 -6.59 -1.05 17.61
CA ALA A 2 -7.21 -2.16 18.31
C ALA A 2 -6.15 -2.86 19.18
N ALA A 3 -5.60 -2.09 20.11
CA ALA A 3 -4.67 -2.50 21.17
C ALA A 3 -5.00 -1.59 22.36
N GLY A 4 -5.42 -2.17 23.47
CA GLY A 4 -5.97 -1.43 24.60
C GLY A 4 -5.39 -1.92 25.92
N ILE A 5 -4.39 -1.17 26.41
CA ILE A 5 -3.98 -1.10 27.82
C ILE A 5 -3.55 -2.44 28.47
N THR A 6 -2.27 -2.80 28.31
CA THR A 6 -1.46 -3.44 29.38
C THR A 6 0.02 -3.06 29.19
N SER A 7 0.46 -1.94 29.76
CA SER A 7 1.88 -1.59 29.89
C SER A 7 2.07 -0.48 30.94
N PHE A 8 2.16 -0.88 32.21
CA PHE A 8 2.81 -0.05 33.23
C PHE A 8 4.29 -0.45 33.27
N ASP A 9 5.17 0.48 32.88
CA ASP A 9 6.61 0.37 33.09
C ASP A 9 7.10 1.78 33.44
N SER A 10 7.51 1.98 34.69
CA SER A 10 7.87 3.29 35.25
C SER A 10 9.37 3.33 35.54
N SER A 11 10.16 3.79 34.58
CA SER A 11 11.60 3.95 34.73
C SER A 11 11.99 5.39 35.13
N SER A 12 12.83 5.47 36.17
CA SER A 12 13.83 6.52 36.41
C SER A 12 13.46 7.98 36.05
N PHE A 13 13.07 8.75 37.06
CA PHE A 13 13.39 10.18 37.11
C PHE A 13 14.09 10.52 38.43
N THR A 14 15.22 11.21 38.32
CA THR A 14 15.98 11.76 39.46
C THR A 14 15.79 13.27 39.53
N SER A 15 15.44 13.79 40.69
CA SER A 15 15.46 15.23 41.00
C SER A 15 15.82 15.43 42.48
N CYS A 16 16.63 16.45 42.77
CA CYS A 16 17.12 16.73 44.12
C CYS A 16 16.24 17.76 44.86
N ASP A 17 16.37 17.75 46.18
CA ASP A 17 16.18 18.85 47.16
C ASP A 17 14.80 19.51 47.35
N GLY A 18 14.43 19.73 48.62
CA GLY A 18 13.27 20.55 49.04
C GLY A 18 12.62 20.10 50.35
N ASP A 19 12.62 20.96 51.38
CA ASP A 19 12.10 20.68 52.73
C ASP A 19 10.58 20.97 52.95
N PHE A 20 10.08 20.42 54.05
CA PHE A 20 8.80 20.61 54.79
C PHE A 20 8.15 22.03 54.83
N PRO A 21 6.93 22.23 55.42
CA PRO A 21 5.67 21.42 55.45
C PRO A 21 4.37 22.29 55.29
N GLY A 22 3.14 21.71 55.28
CA GLY A 22 1.91 22.55 55.41
C GLY A 22 0.50 21.91 55.32
N PHE A 23 -0.08 21.57 56.47
CA PHE A 23 -1.50 21.40 56.86
C PHE A 23 -2.72 21.47 55.89
N GLN A 24 -3.56 20.41 56.00
CA GLN A 24 -5.05 20.35 56.11
C GLN A 24 -6.01 21.23 55.26
N VAL A 25 -6.96 20.55 54.61
CA VAL A 25 -8.37 21.01 54.44
C VAL A 25 -9.33 19.86 54.84
N ALA A 26 -10.52 20.19 55.33
CA ALA A 26 -11.42 19.29 56.08
C ALA A 26 -12.31 18.35 55.22
N SER A 27 -13.01 17.42 55.90
CA SER A 27 -13.80 16.35 55.30
C SER A 27 -15.30 16.42 55.62
N SER A 28 -16.16 16.23 54.61
CA SER A 28 -17.55 15.74 54.66
C SER A 28 -18.16 15.83 53.23
N SER A 29 -19.07 14.95 52.77
CA SER A 29 -19.60 13.71 53.37
C SER A 29 -20.06 12.70 52.28
N SER A 30 -19.76 11.40 52.49
CA SER A 30 -20.23 10.21 51.72
C SER A 30 -19.88 10.12 50.21
N PRO A 31 -19.47 8.92 49.74
CA PRO A 31 -20.47 7.97 49.23
C PRO A 31 -20.26 6.51 49.72
N PRO A 32 -21.28 5.64 49.65
CA PRO A 32 -21.25 4.30 50.26
C PRO A 32 -20.28 3.29 49.60
N ALA A 33 -19.75 3.59 48.40
CA ALA A 33 -18.83 2.66 47.71
C ALA A 33 -17.50 2.42 48.46
N ARG A 34 -16.98 3.42 49.18
CA ARG A 34 -15.64 3.32 49.81
C ARG A 34 -15.57 2.34 50.98
N SER A 35 -16.66 2.10 51.71
CA SER A 35 -16.65 1.13 52.82
C SER A 35 -16.65 -0.32 52.35
N ALA A 36 -17.36 -0.63 51.26
CA ALA A 36 -17.35 -1.96 50.65
C ALA A 36 -15.96 -2.34 50.09
N LEU A 37 -15.28 -1.39 49.44
CA LEU A 37 -13.94 -1.59 48.88
C LEU A 37 -12.91 -1.97 49.95
N VAL A 38 -12.89 -1.25 51.07
CA VAL A 38 -11.99 -1.56 52.21
C VAL A 38 -12.34 -2.90 52.86
N SER A 39 -13.62 -3.30 52.85
CA SER A 39 -14.05 -4.59 53.41
C SER A 39 -13.42 -5.78 52.68
N ALA A 40 -13.45 -5.79 51.34
CA ALA A 40 -12.96 -6.93 50.56
C ALA A 40 -11.44 -7.16 50.71
N GLU A 41 -10.65 -6.09 50.74
CA GLU A 41 -9.19 -6.15 50.95
C GLU A 41 -8.82 -6.65 52.35
N VAL A 42 -9.49 -6.13 53.38
CA VAL A 42 -9.30 -6.56 54.77
C VAL A 42 -9.76 -8.01 54.96
N GLN A 43 -10.85 -8.43 54.32
CA GLN A 43 -11.34 -9.80 54.36
C GLN A 43 -10.40 -10.78 53.65
N PHE A 44 -9.88 -10.43 52.46
CA PHE A 44 -8.84 -11.19 51.77
C PHE A 44 -7.61 -11.36 52.67
N SER A 45 -7.10 -10.26 53.22
CA SER A 45 -5.92 -10.25 54.09
C SER A 45 -6.12 -11.08 55.37
N ARG A 46 -7.32 -11.03 55.97
CA ARG A 46 -7.71 -11.85 57.12
C ARG A 46 -7.75 -13.34 56.78
N CYS A 47 -8.39 -13.70 55.67
CA CYS A 47 -8.53 -15.09 55.25
C CYS A 47 -7.18 -15.68 54.80
N PHE A 48 -6.36 -14.91 54.07
CA PHE A 48 -4.98 -15.29 53.72
C PHE A 48 -4.14 -15.57 54.98
N SER A 49 -4.19 -14.68 55.97
CA SER A 49 -3.45 -14.83 57.22
C SER A 49 -3.86 -16.09 58.00
N LYS A 50 -5.17 -16.39 58.04
CA LYS A 50 -5.68 -17.64 58.63
C LYS A 50 -5.23 -18.88 57.86
N ILE A 51 -5.43 -18.90 56.53
CA ILE A 51 -5.03 -20.02 55.66
C ILE A 51 -3.52 -20.32 55.82
N LYS A 52 -2.67 -19.29 55.90
CA LYS A 52 -1.21 -19.40 56.10
C LYS A 52 -0.78 -19.90 57.48
N ALA A 53 -1.64 -19.72 58.50
CA ALA A 53 -1.42 -20.24 59.85
C ALA A 53 -1.76 -21.73 59.98
N LEU A 54 -2.69 -22.25 59.17
CA LEU A 54 -3.11 -23.65 59.18
C LEU A 54 -1.98 -24.63 58.79
N ARG A 55 -2.13 -25.89 59.20
CA ARG A 55 -1.26 -27.02 58.85
C ARG A 55 -2.13 -28.23 58.53
N SER A 56 -1.69 -29.06 57.60
CA SER A 56 -2.42 -30.26 57.14
C SER A 56 -2.82 -31.17 58.30
N SER A 57 -4.13 -31.45 58.42
CA SER A 57 -4.71 -32.31 59.45
C SER A 57 -5.89 -33.08 58.89
N ASP A 58 -6.04 -34.36 59.23
CA ASP A 58 -7.23 -35.15 58.86
C ASP A 58 -8.39 -35.02 59.86
N SER A 59 -8.31 -34.06 60.79
CA SER A 59 -9.42 -33.76 61.72
C SER A 59 -10.62 -33.15 60.98
N PRO A 60 -11.87 -33.49 61.36
CA PRO A 60 -13.05 -32.91 60.74
C PRO A 60 -13.15 -31.40 60.98
N GLY A 61 -12.67 -30.91 62.14
CA GLY A 61 -12.62 -29.47 62.44
C GLY A 61 -11.76 -28.67 61.45
N PHE A 62 -10.55 -29.15 61.12
CA PHE A 62 -9.69 -28.53 60.11
C PHE A 62 -10.38 -28.46 58.74
N ARG A 63 -11.04 -29.55 58.31
CA ARG A 63 -11.76 -29.59 57.03
C ARG A 63 -12.91 -28.59 57.00
N THR A 64 -13.65 -28.44 58.10
CA THR A 64 -14.73 -27.47 58.23
C THR A 64 -14.21 -26.03 58.25
N GLU A 65 -13.12 -25.73 58.96
CA GLU A 65 -12.53 -24.38 58.97
C GLU A 65 -11.99 -23.99 57.58
N LEU A 66 -11.26 -24.89 56.91
CA LEU A 66 -10.72 -24.64 55.57
C LEU A 66 -11.84 -24.44 54.54
N ASN A 67 -12.91 -25.24 54.61
CA ASN A 67 -14.12 -25.04 53.81
C ASN A 67 -14.70 -23.61 54.01
N LEU A 68 -14.90 -23.19 55.27
CA LEU A 68 -15.49 -21.89 55.58
C LEU A 68 -14.60 -20.70 55.17
N LEU A 69 -13.28 -20.89 55.12
CA LEU A 69 -12.33 -19.89 54.64
C LEU A 69 -12.31 -19.78 53.11
N PHE A 70 -12.54 -20.89 52.38
CA PHE A 70 -12.74 -20.84 50.93
C PHE A 70 -14.09 -20.19 50.58
N ASP A 71 -15.16 -20.56 51.29
CA ASP A 71 -16.49 -19.95 51.10
C ASP A 71 -16.45 -18.43 51.34
N GLN A 72 -15.70 -17.96 52.36
CA GLN A 72 -15.47 -16.52 52.66
C GLN A 72 -14.58 -15.77 51.64
N LEU A 73 -13.91 -16.47 50.73
CA LEU A 73 -13.12 -15.86 49.64
C LEU A 73 -13.86 -15.93 48.30
N ILE A 74 -14.70 -16.95 48.11
CA ILE A 74 -15.60 -17.17 46.97
C ILE A 74 -16.83 -16.25 47.03
N SER A 75 -17.32 -15.89 48.23
CA SER A 75 -18.46 -14.97 48.38
C SER A 75 -18.17 -13.52 48.00
N GLU A 76 -16.89 -13.11 48.01
CA GLU A 76 -16.51 -11.71 47.84
C GLU A 76 -16.57 -11.23 46.39
N HIS A 77 -16.97 -9.96 46.23
CA HIS A 77 -16.96 -9.26 44.95
C HIS A 77 -15.74 -8.33 44.87
N TYR A 78 -14.62 -8.86 44.41
CA TYR A 78 -13.45 -8.05 44.06
C TYR A 78 -13.81 -7.16 42.86
N SER A 79 -13.68 -5.85 43.02
CA SER A 79 -14.08 -4.86 42.02
C SER A 79 -12.90 -4.46 41.13
N SER A 80 -13.17 -3.73 40.04
CA SER A 80 -12.13 -3.17 39.17
C SER A 80 -11.21 -2.13 39.85
N PHE A 81 -11.51 -1.68 41.08
CA PHE A 81 -10.62 -0.86 41.90
C PHE A 81 -9.87 -1.66 42.98
N SER A 82 -10.20 -2.95 43.15
CA SER A 82 -9.55 -3.85 44.11
C SER A 82 -8.21 -4.41 43.60
N HIS A 83 -7.94 -4.31 42.28
CA HIS A 83 -6.69 -4.74 41.66
C HIS A 83 -5.45 -3.95 42.14
N GLU A 84 -5.61 -2.70 42.56
CA GLU A 84 -4.48 -1.83 42.93
C GLU A 84 -3.90 -2.18 44.32
N ASN A 85 -4.73 -2.74 45.22
CA ASN A 85 -4.34 -3.02 46.61
C ASN A 85 -3.96 -4.49 46.85
N ILE A 86 -4.67 -5.45 46.21
CA ILE A 86 -4.39 -6.88 46.39
C ILE A 86 -3.27 -7.32 45.44
N ARG A 87 -2.05 -7.48 45.99
CA ARG A 87 -0.85 -7.81 45.21
C ARG A 87 -0.94 -9.22 44.60
N PRO A 88 -0.62 -9.41 43.30
CA PRO A 88 -0.63 -10.71 42.63
C PRO A 88 0.16 -11.82 43.36
N GLN A 89 1.28 -11.46 44.01
CA GLN A 89 2.14 -12.39 44.74
C GLN A 89 1.46 -12.97 45.99
N ASP A 90 0.60 -12.21 46.68
CA ASP A 90 -0.13 -12.71 47.84
C ASP A 90 -1.26 -13.66 47.40
N VAL A 91 -1.90 -13.40 46.25
CA VAL A 91 -2.87 -14.33 45.62
C VAL A 91 -2.17 -15.63 45.22
N CYS A 92 -1.02 -15.55 44.56
CA CYS A 92 -0.23 -16.73 44.19
C CYS A 92 0.20 -17.54 45.43
N ALA A 93 0.71 -16.87 46.47
CA ALA A 93 1.09 -17.51 47.72
C ALA A 93 -0.10 -18.17 48.46
N LEU A 94 -1.28 -17.55 48.43
CA LEU A 94 -2.52 -18.12 49.00
C LEU A 94 -2.89 -19.42 48.27
N LEU A 95 -3.02 -19.38 46.95
CA LEU A 95 -3.44 -20.53 46.14
C LEU A 95 -2.43 -21.70 46.24
N VAL A 96 -1.13 -21.40 46.25
CA VAL A 96 -0.05 -22.40 46.40
C VAL A 96 0.01 -22.98 47.83
N HIS A 97 -0.42 -22.26 48.85
CA HIS A 97 -0.55 -22.82 50.19
C HIS A 97 -1.83 -23.67 50.33
N ALA A 98 -2.96 -23.18 49.81
CA ALA A 98 -4.23 -23.90 49.82
C ALA A 98 -4.15 -25.25 49.09
N SER A 99 -3.45 -25.33 47.95
CA SER A 99 -3.19 -26.58 47.23
C SER A 99 -2.24 -27.56 47.92
N ARG A 100 -1.57 -27.15 49.02
CA ARG A 100 -0.81 -28.04 49.91
C ARG A 100 -1.62 -28.48 51.13
N LEU A 101 -2.71 -27.77 51.47
CA LEU A 101 -3.61 -28.10 52.57
C LEU A 101 -4.73 -29.07 52.17
N VAL A 102 -5.08 -29.13 50.89
CA VAL A 102 -6.17 -29.98 50.36
C VAL A 102 -5.60 -31.23 49.64
N PRO A 103 -5.63 -32.42 50.26
CA PRO A 103 -5.23 -33.65 49.58
C PRO A 103 -6.30 -34.14 48.60
N HIS A 104 -5.86 -34.79 47.52
CA HIS A 104 -6.73 -35.30 46.44
C HIS A 104 -7.79 -36.32 46.89
N SER A 105 -7.61 -36.95 48.05
CA SER A 105 -8.59 -37.85 48.68
C SER A 105 -9.83 -37.14 49.23
N GLN A 106 -9.84 -35.80 49.29
CA GLN A 106 -10.93 -35.00 49.86
C GLN A 106 -11.66 -34.22 48.76
N GLU A 107 -12.28 -34.96 47.82
CA GLU A 107 -12.85 -34.46 46.55
C GLU A 107 -13.72 -33.19 46.67
N HIS A 108 -14.56 -33.07 47.71
CA HIS A 108 -15.35 -31.86 47.94
C HIS A 108 -14.51 -30.59 48.22
N LEU A 109 -13.37 -30.73 48.90
CA LEU A 109 -12.43 -29.63 49.10
C LEU A 109 -11.59 -29.36 47.85
N VAL A 110 -11.29 -30.39 47.04
CA VAL A 110 -10.64 -30.21 45.73
C VAL A 110 -11.50 -29.34 44.83
N VAL A 111 -12.80 -29.62 44.74
CA VAL A 111 -13.77 -28.79 43.98
C VAL A 111 -13.79 -27.35 44.47
N LYS A 112 -13.90 -27.11 45.79
CA LYS A 112 -13.92 -25.74 46.34
C LYS A 112 -12.60 -25.00 46.15
N LEU A 113 -11.45 -25.67 46.24
CA LEU A 113 -10.15 -25.10 45.91
C LEU A 113 -10.09 -24.72 44.42
N CYS A 114 -10.61 -25.55 43.53
CA CYS A 114 -10.65 -25.26 42.10
C CYS A 114 -11.58 -24.07 41.78
N GLN A 115 -12.73 -23.96 42.45
CA GLN A 115 -13.60 -22.78 42.38
C GLN A 115 -12.89 -21.51 42.87
N LEU A 116 -12.19 -21.58 44.00
CA LEU A 116 -11.38 -20.50 44.55
C LEU A 116 -10.27 -20.05 43.57
N ILE A 117 -9.55 -20.99 42.96
CA ILE A 117 -8.52 -20.71 41.94
C ILE A 117 -9.15 -20.01 40.72
N HIS A 118 -10.22 -20.57 40.18
CA HIS A 118 -10.90 -20.02 38.99
C HIS A 118 -11.41 -18.61 39.26
N GLN A 119 -12.09 -18.39 40.39
CA GLN A 119 -12.70 -17.11 40.72
C GLN A 119 -11.66 -16.03 41.07
N LEU A 120 -10.69 -16.31 41.95
CA LEU A 120 -9.69 -15.29 42.33
C LEU A 120 -8.86 -14.85 41.13
N LEU A 121 -8.38 -15.77 40.30
CA LEU A 121 -7.57 -15.42 39.12
C LEU A 121 -8.40 -14.62 38.09
N ASN A 122 -9.67 -14.96 37.88
CA ASN A 122 -10.53 -14.26 36.93
C ASN A 122 -11.03 -12.90 37.44
N GLN A 123 -11.41 -12.78 38.72
CA GLN A 123 -11.90 -11.51 39.28
C GLN A 123 -10.76 -10.52 39.57
N LEU A 124 -9.57 -11.00 39.95
CA LEU A 124 -8.40 -10.14 40.18
C LEU A 124 -7.50 -9.99 38.94
N GLN A 125 -7.80 -10.67 37.83
CA GLN A 125 -7.02 -10.65 36.58
C GLN A 125 -5.53 -11.00 36.76
N VAL A 126 -5.23 -11.93 37.67
CA VAL A 126 -3.85 -12.29 38.07
C VAL A 126 -3.24 -13.30 37.10
N ILE A 127 -2.14 -12.90 36.45
CA ILE A 127 -1.23 -13.83 35.77
C ILE A 127 -0.26 -14.40 36.82
N VAL A 128 -0.27 -15.71 37.03
CA VAL A 128 0.53 -16.36 38.09
C VAL A 128 2.04 -16.34 37.82
N ASP A 129 2.85 -16.30 38.88
CA ASP A 129 4.31 -16.45 38.80
C ASP A 129 4.72 -17.89 38.43
N GLU A 130 6.01 -18.12 38.17
CA GLU A 130 6.50 -19.42 37.68
C GLU A 130 6.41 -20.55 38.72
N GLN A 131 6.64 -20.23 39.99
CA GLN A 131 6.56 -21.21 41.08
C GLN A 131 5.10 -21.58 41.38
N ALA A 132 4.19 -20.61 41.28
CA ALA A 132 2.76 -20.84 41.40
C ALA A 132 2.20 -21.61 40.20
N LEU A 133 2.66 -21.32 38.98
CA LEU A 133 2.28 -22.02 37.76
C LEU A 133 2.62 -23.52 37.83
N ASP A 134 3.88 -23.87 38.11
CA ASP A 134 4.35 -25.27 38.22
C ASP A 134 3.57 -26.03 39.32
N ALA A 135 3.39 -25.41 40.50
CA ALA A 135 2.66 -26.00 41.61
C ALA A 135 1.16 -26.23 41.33
N LEU A 136 0.45 -25.23 40.77
CA LEU A 136 -0.99 -25.28 40.55
C LEU A 136 -1.36 -26.15 39.34
N VAL A 137 -0.59 -26.11 38.25
CA VAL A 137 -0.78 -27.01 37.10
C VAL A 137 -0.54 -28.47 37.54
N SER A 138 0.56 -28.74 38.26
CA SER A 138 0.83 -30.06 38.82
C SER A 138 -0.24 -30.54 39.81
N TYR A 139 -0.87 -29.64 40.56
CA TYR A 139 -2.01 -29.99 41.42
C TYR A 139 -3.24 -30.41 40.63
N CYS A 140 -3.60 -29.63 39.60
CA CYS A 140 -4.78 -29.90 38.76
C CYS A 140 -4.60 -31.18 37.93
N ILE A 141 -3.43 -31.43 37.35
CA ILE A 141 -3.13 -32.67 36.61
C ILE A 141 -3.32 -33.89 37.53
N ARG A 142 -2.75 -33.86 38.75
CA ARG A 142 -2.93 -34.96 39.73
C ARG A 142 -4.40 -35.15 40.12
N ALA A 143 -5.17 -34.07 40.29
CA ALA A 143 -6.60 -34.17 40.58
C ALA A 143 -7.38 -34.86 39.44
N LEU A 144 -7.13 -34.49 38.18
CA LEU A 144 -7.78 -35.12 37.01
C LEU A 144 -7.41 -36.62 36.84
N HIS A 145 -6.28 -37.06 37.40
CA HIS A 145 -5.86 -38.47 37.39
C HIS A 145 -6.31 -39.29 38.61
N THR A 146 -6.69 -38.66 39.72
CA THR A 146 -6.93 -39.37 41.00
C THR A 146 -8.31 -39.16 41.60
N CYS A 147 -8.95 -38.02 41.35
CA CYS A 147 -10.32 -37.74 41.79
C CYS A 147 -11.34 -38.30 40.79
N SER A 148 -12.56 -38.55 41.26
CA SER A 148 -13.69 -39.03 40.48
C SER A 148 -14.17 -38.01 39.44
N THR A 149 -14.75 -38.49 38.33
CA THR A 149 -15.08 -37.68 37.14
C THR A 149 -16.02 -36.50 37.41
N TRP A 150 -16.90 -36.60 38.41
CA TRP A 150 -17.80 -35.50 38.80
C TRP A 150 -17.06 -34.22 39.25
N THR A 151 -15.79 -34.34 39.64
CA THR A 151 -14.93 -33.19 40.00
C THR A 151 -14.25 -32.52 38.79
N HIS A 152 -14.13 -33.22 37.65
CA HIS A 152 -13.16 -32.87 36.61
C HIS A 152 -13.48 -31.56 35.87
N THR A 153 -14.76 -31.21 35.71
CA THR A 153 -15.15 -29.94 35.06
C THR A 153 -14.67 -28.73 35.86
N GLU A 154 -14.81 -28.75 37.19
CA GLU A 154 -14.34 -27.67 38.08
C GLU A 154 -12.81 -27.60 38.11
N VAL A 155 -12.13 -28.75 38.13
CA VAL A 155 -10.66 -28.82 38.05
C VAL A 155 -10.14 -28.28 36.71
N LEU A 156 -10.84 -28.53 35.59
CA LEU A 156 -10.53 -27.94 34.29
C LEU A 156 -10.80 -26.43 34.26
N LEU A 157 -11.86 -25.93 34.91
CA LEU A 157 -12.10 -24.48 35.03
C LEU A 157 -10.96 -23.79 35.78
N ALA A 158 -10.51 -24.34 36.90
CA ALA A 158 -9.33 -23.86 37.64
C ALA A 158 -8.06 -23.85 36.78
N LEU A 159 -7.78 -24.98 36.11
CA LEU A 159 -6.65 -25.14 35.21
C LEU A 159 -6.70 -24.13 34.04
N SER A 160 -7.89 -23.85 33.50
CA SER A 160 -8.05 -22.88 32.41
C SER A 160 -7.66 -21.46 32.82
N SER A 161 -7.96 -21.05 34.06
CA SER A 161 -7.55 -19.74 34.60
C SER A 161 -6.06 -19.68 34.91
N VAL A 162 -5.47 -20.75 35.45
CA VAL A 162 -4.01 -20.84 35.70
C VAL A 162 -3.21 -20.75 34.38
N LEU A 163 -3.70 -21.38 33.32
CA LEU A 163 -3.07 -21.39 31.99
C LEU A 163 -3.27 -20.09 31.19
N TYR A 164 -4.17 -19.18 31.62
CA TYR A 164 -4.45 -17.93 30.91
C TYR A 164 -3.19 -17.07 30.81
N ALA A 165 -2.83 -16.66 29.58
CA ALA A 165 -1.59 -15.97 29.22
C ALA A 165 -0.27 -16.71 29.59
N ASN A 166 -0.34 -17.94 30.14
CA ASN A 166 0.80 -18.67 30.69
C ASN A 166 1.24 -19.90 29.86
N GLY A 167 0.54 -20.25 28.78
CA GLY A 167 0.84 -21.45 27.97
C GLY A 167 2.31 -21.58 27.52
N ALA A 168 2.93 -20.47 27.11
CA ALA A 168 4.35 -20.39 26.73
C ALA A 168 5.33 -20.73 27.87
N ARG A 169 4.89 -20.64 29.13
CA ARG A 169 5.67 -20.86 30.36
C ARG A 169 5.42 -22.25 30.96
N CYS A 170 4.69 -23.13 30.26
CA CYS A 170 4.30 -24.46 30.74
C CYS A 170 5.06 -25.67 30.11
N PRO A 171 6.27 -25.57 29.53
CA PRO A 171 6.83 -26.64 28.68
C PRO A 171 6.96 -28.00 29.38
N ARG A 172 7.21 -28.01 30.70
CA ARG A 172 7.24 -29.22 31.53
C ARG A 172 5.92 -29.99 31.58
N HIS A 173 4.78 -29.30 31.43
CA HIS A 173 3.44 -29.88 31.54
C HIS A 173 2.76 -30.12 30.19
N LEU A 174 3.30 -29.60 29.09
CA LEU A 174 2.76 -29.86 27.75
C LEU A 174 2.68 -31.36 27.39
N PRO A 175 3.60 -32.25 27.81
CA PRO A 175 3.44 -33.70 27.60
C PRO A 175 2.18 -34.28 28.28
N ASP A 176 1.93 -33.93 29.54
CA ASP A 176 0.80 -34.45 30.34
C ASP A 176 -0.55 -33.83 29.95
N LEU A 177 -0.52 -32.61 29.38
CA LEU A 177 -1.72 -31.90 28.94
C LEU A 177 -2.07 -32.21 27.48
N LEU A 178 -1.09 -32.20 26.58
CA LEU A 178 -1.25 -32.19 25.12
C LEU A 178 -0.46 -33.28 24.36
N GLY A 179 0.33 -34.10 25.06
CA GLY A 179 1.03 -35.23 24.47
C GLY A 179 0.10 -36.38 24.07
N GLN A 180 0.67 -37.52 23.64
CA GLN A 180 -0.10 -38.64 23.09
C GLN A 180 -1.14 -39.23 24.06
N ASN A 181 -0.86 -39.21 25.36
CA ASN A 181 -1.79 -39.60 26.44
C ASN A 181 -2.33 -38.39 27.21
N GLY A 182 -2.19 -37.18 26.67
CA GLY A 182 -2.44 -35.92 27.37
C GLY A 182 -3.91 -35.74 27.76
N ILE A 183 -4.17 -35.24 28.97
CA ILE A 183 -5.53 -35.24 29.53
C ILE A 183 -6.48 -34.25 28.85
N LEU A 184 -5.95 -33.12 28.31
CA LEU A 184 -6.76 -32.21 27.50
C LEU A 184 -7.06 -32.78 26.12
N LEU A 185 -6.15 -33.58 25.54
CA LEU A 185 -6.41 -34.30 24.29
C LEU A 185 -7.53 -35.34 24.49
N LYS A 186 -7.47 -36.13 25.58
CA LYS A 186 -8.51 -37.11 25.93
C LYS A 186 -9.89 -36.48 26.14
N TYR A 187 -9.96 -35.32 26.81
CA TYR A 187 -11.25 -34.68 27.13
C TYR A 187 -11.74 -33.70 26.06
N GLY A 188 -10.86 -33.17 25.20
CA GLY A 188 -11.24 -32.34 24.05
C GLY A 188 -11.79 -33.13 22.85
N ASP A 189 -11.53 -34.44 22.80
CA ASP A 189 -11.86 -35.31 21.67
C ASP A 189 -13.38 -35.33 21.32
N PRO A 190 -13.76 -35.34 20.03
CA PRO A 190 -15.16 -35.39 19.61
C PRO A 190 -15.99 -36.60 20.11
N SER A 191 -15.36 -37.69 20.53
CA SER A 191 -16.03 -38.87 21.10
C SER A 191 -16.47 -38.71 22.55
N GLN A 192 -16.00 -37.67 23.26
CA GLN A 192 -16.43 -37.39 24.63
C GLN A 192 -17.92 -37.02 24.66
N SER A 193 -18.71 -37.76 25.44
CA SER A 193 -20.15 -37.59 25.58
C SER A 193 -20.53 -36.42 26.49
N ASP A 194 -19.69 -36.10 27.48
CA ASP A 194 -19.83 -34.91 28.32
C ASP A 194 -19.34 -33.65 27.58
N VAL A 195 -20.29 -32.84 27.12
CA VAL A 195 -20.04 -31.60 26.40
C VAL A 195 -19.50 -30.48 27.31
N GLU A 196 -19.79 -30.51 28.61
CA GLU A 196 -19.29 -29.49 29.55
C GLU A 196 -17.83 -29.75 29.95
N LEU A 197 -17.49 -31.01 30.22
CA LEU A 197 -16.12 -31.47 30.42
C LEU A 197 -15.28 -31.17 29.16
N ARG A 198 -15.82 -31.47 27.98
CA ARG A 198 -15.17 -31.17 26.69
C ARG A 198 -15.02 -29.67 26.43
N ARG A 199 -16.03 -28.85 26.76
CA ARG A 199 -15.95 -27.38 26.73
C ARG A 199 -14.82 -26.85 27.60
N ALA A 200 -14.67 -27.37 28.81
CA ALA A 200 -13.63 -26.96 29.74
C ALA A 200 -12.24 -27.37 29.24
N ALA A 201 -12.07 -28.60 28.75
CA ALA A 201 -10.81 -29.06 28.15
C ALA A 201 -10.40 -28.22 26.93
N VAL A 202 -11.32 -27.97 25.99
CA VAL A 202 -11.08 -27.10 24.82
C VAL A 202 -10.77 -25.65 25.25
N HIS A 203 -11.31 -25.17 26.38
CA HIS A 203 -10.96 -23.85 26.91
C HIS A 203 -9.53 -23.80 27.48
N CYS A 204 -9.09 -24.83 28.21
CA CYS A 204 -7.68 -24.95 28.63
C CYS A 204 -6.74 -24.90 27.40
N MET A 205 -7.06 -25.66 26.36
CA MET A 205 -6.28 -25.68 25.11
C MET A 205 -6.25 -24.31 24.43
N ALA A 206 -7.38 -23.58 24.42
CA ALA A 206 -7.45 -22.22 23.89
C ALA A 206 -6.54 -21.27 24.69
N ASN A 207 -6.53 -21.37 26.03
CA ASN A 207 -5.72 -20.50 26.88
C ASN A 207 -4.21 -20.80 26.77
N ILE A 208 -3.81 -22.06 26.52
CA ILE A 208 -2.41 -22.41 26.17
C ILE A 208 -1.97 -21.74 24.87
N CYS A 209 -2.87 -21.52 23.91
CA CYS A 209 -2.57 -20.89 22.62
C CYS A 209 -2.45 -19.35 22.67
N ILE A 210 -2.65 -18.71 23.83
CA ILE A 210 -2.60 -17.24 23.94
C ILE A 210 -1.17 -16.73 23.74
N SER A 211 -0.96 -15.95 22.69
CA SER A 211 0.30 -15.25 22.41
C SER A 211 0.45 -14.00 23.27
N VAL A 212 1.50 -13.93 24.09
CA VAL A 212 1.90 -12.73 24.86
C VAL A 212 3.13 -12.10 24.21
N PRO A 213 3.18 -10.76 23.99
CA PRO A 213 4.36 -10.11 23.44
C PRO A 213 5.62 -10.40 24.27
N GLY A 214 6.73 -10.71 23.60
CA GLY A 214 8.02 -11.05 24.23
C GLY A 214 8.19 -12.52 24.62
N ASN A 215 7.11 -13.29 24.78
CA ASN A 215 7.18 -14.71 25.10
C ASN A 215 7.33 -15.59 23.84
N PRO A 216 7.92 -16.81 23.95
CA PRO A 216 7.97 -17.76 22.85
C PRO A 216 6.57 -18.30 22.48
N PHE A 217 6.42 -18.76 21.24
CA PHE A 217 5.19 -19.42 20.79
C PHE A 217 5.17 -20.91 21.18
N LEU A 218 3.97 -21.50 21.22
CA LEU A 218 3.77 -22.93 21.45
C LEU A 218 4.46 -23.78 20.37
N GLU A 219 5.17 -24.82 20.81
CA GLU A 219 6.00 -25.69 19.96
C GLU A 219 5.19 -26.56 18.98
N GLU A 220 5.79 -26.90 17.84
CA GLU A 220 5.11 -27.46 16.66
C GLU A 220 4.78 -28.98 16.66
N PRO A 221 4.80 -29.75 17.78
CA PRO A 221 3.88 -30.87 17.92
C PRO A 221 2.56 -30.44 18.57
N TYR A 222 2.62 -29.72 19.70
CA TYR A 222 1.46 -29.35 20.51
C TYR A 222 0.55 -28.33 19.82
N LYS A 223 1.14 -27.43 19.04
CA LYS A 223 0.41 -26.40 18.27
C LYS A 223 -0.51 -27.02 17.21
N GLY A 224 -0.01 -28.01 16.47
CA GLY A 224 -0.80 -28.79 15.50
C GLY A 224 -1.89 -29.65 16.15
N VAL A 225 -1.62 -30.23 17.33
CA VAL A 225 -2.62 -30.97 18.12
C VAL A 225 -3.79 -30.05 18.51
N CYS A 226 -3.51 -28.83 18.98
CA CYS A 226 -4.55 -27.87 19.35
C CYS A 226 -5.40 -27.46 18.15
N TYR A 227 -4.77 -27.06 17.04
CA TYR A 227 -5.45 -26.73 15.79
C TYR A 227 -6.44 -27.82 15.33
N ARG A 228 -5.99 -29.08 15.32
CA ARG A 228 -6.80 -30.24 14.92
C ARG A 228 -8.04 -30.39 15.80
N ILE A 229 -7.90 -30.32 17.12
CA ILE A 229 -9.01 -30.48 18.07
C ILE A 229 -10.01 -29.31 17.98
N PHE A 230 -9.54 -28.08 17.77
CA PHE A 230 -10.43 -26.94 17.49
C PHE A 230 -11.21 -27.15 16.19
N LEU A 231 -10.54 -27.50 15.09
CA LEU A 231 -11.18 -27.72 13.79
C LEU A 231 -12.18 -28.89 13.81
N GLN A 232 -11.82 -30.02 14.41
CA GLN A 232 -12.73 -31.16 14.62
C GLN A 232 -13.93 -30.78 15.49
N THR A 233 -13.75 -29.93 16.50
CA THR A 233 -14.84 -29.45 17.34
C THR A 233 -15.81 -28.56 16.57
N LEU A 234 -15.31 -27.70 15.69
CA LEU A 234 -16.14 -26.86 14.82
C LEU A 234 -16.84 -27.66 13.70
N HIS A 235 -16.24 -28.76 13.24
CA HIS A 235 -16.91 -29.71 12.34
C HIS A 235 -18.01 -30.53 13.04
N SER A 236 -17.91 -30.79 14.35
CA SER A 236 -18.86 -31.65 15.06
C SER A 236 -20.30 -31.11 15.07
N ARG A 237 -21.28 -32.01 14.92
CA ARG A 237 -22.72 -31.68 14.95
C ARG A 237 -23.19 -31.56 16.40
N LYS A 238 -24.19 -30.70 16.68
CA LYS A 238 -24.80 -30.61 18.02
C LYS A 238 -25.53 -31.93 18.33
N PRO A 239 -25.27 -32.60 19.47
CA PRO A 239 -26.06 -33.75 19.91
C PRO A 239 -27.50 -33.32 20.23
N HIS A 240 -28.48 -34.19 19.94
CA HIS A 240 -29.91 -33.87 20.17
C HIS A 240 -30.27 -33.69 21.65
N SER A 241 -29.48 -34.25 22.56
CA SER A 241 -29.64 -34.16 24.02
C SER A 241 -29.05 -32.89 24.64
N VAL A 242 -28.42 -32.00 23.86
CA VAL A 242 -27.61 -30.89 24.38
C VAL A 242 -28.25 -29.54 24.07
N GLU A 243 -28.38 -28.71 25.10
CA GLU A 243 -28.89 -27.34 24.98
C GLU A 243 -28.03 -26.48 24.04
N ASP A 244 -28.68 -25.64 23.24
CA ASP A 244 -27.98 -24.71 22.35
C ASP A 244 -27.09 -23.71 23.10
N LEU A 245 -27.42 -23.37 24.35
CA LEU A 245 -26.59 -22.51 25.20
C LEU A 245 -25.23 -23.18 25.51
N VAL A 246 -25.26 -24.44 25.97
CA VAL A 246 -24.05 -25.23 26.25
C VAL A 246 -23.23 -25.42 24.97
N PHE A 247 -23.86 -25.81 23.86
CA PHE A 247 -23.15 -25.98 22.58
C PHE A 247 -22.54 -24.67 22.06
N CYS A 248 -23.23 -23.53 22.20
CA CYS A 248 -22.68 -22.21 21.87
C CYS A 248 -21.42 -21.86 22.68
N THR A 249 -21.26 -22.37 23.90
CA THR A 249 -20.04 -22.15 24.68
C THR A 249 -18.87 -23.04 24.25
N LEU A 250 -19.12 -24.31 23.89
CA LEU A 250 -18.09 -25.17 23.26
C LEU A 250 -17.57 -24.53 21.96
N LEU A 251 -18.48 -24.04 21.11
CA LEU A 251 -18.13 -23.33 19.87
C LEU A 251 -17.31 -22.06 20.16
N GLN A 252 -17.67 -21.27 21.17
CA GLN A 252 -16.88 -20.08 21.56
C GLN A 252 -15.47 -20.45 22.04
N SER A 253 -15.30 -21.51 22.84
CA SER A 253 -13.98 -21.99 23.26
C SER A 253 -13.12 -22.40 22.05
N ALA A 254 -13.68 -23.15 21.09
CA ALA A 254 -12.97 -23.59 19.89
C ALA A 254 -12.64 -22.43 18.93
N LEU A 255 -13.57 -21.48 18.73
CA LEU A 255 -13.33 -20.30 17.89
C LEU A 255 -12.28 -19.36 18.49
N LYS A 256 -12.29 -19.15 19.82
CA LYS A 256 -11.23 -18.39 20.52
C LYS A 256 -9.88 -19.10 20.44
N GLY A 257 -9.85 -20.42 20.68
CA GLY A 257 -8.62 -21.21 20.56
C GLY A 257 -8.00 -21.15 19.16
N MET A 258 -8.83 -21.28 18.12
CA MET A 258 -8.40 -21.10 16.74
C MET A 258 -7.91 -19.68 16.46
N GLN A 259 -8.61 -18.64 16.94
CA GLN A 259 -8.17 -17.25 16.82
C GLN A 259 -6.79 -17.01 17.48
N TYR A 260 -6.57 -17.56 18.69
CA TYR A 260 -5.28 -17.43 19.39
C TYR A 260 -4.16 -18.20 18.67
N PHE A 261 -4.43 -19.44 18.19
CA PHE A 261 -3.51 -20.21 17.35
C PHE A 261 -3.06 -19.42 16.10
N LEU A 262 -4.00 -18.77 15.39
CA LEU A 262 -3.72 -17.99 14.18
C LEU A 262 -2.93 -16.70 14.45
N ASN A 263 -3.08 -16.11 15.64
CA ASN A 263 -2.25 -14.99 16.09
C ASN A 263 -0.84 -15.45 16.54
N GLY A 264 -0.67 -16.74 16.87
CA GLY A 264 0.57 -17.38 17.36
C GLY A 264 1.66 -17.59 16.30
N GLY A 265 2.00 -16.52 15.56
CA GLY A 265 3.03 -16.51 14.53
C GLY A 265 2.55 -16.94 13.14
N LYS A 266 3.46 -16.95 12.15
CA LYS A 266 3.13 -17.27 10.74
C LYS A 266 2.62 -18.71 10.61
N TRP A 267 1.35 -18.87 10.23
CA TRP A 267 0.76 -20.18 9.94
C TRP A 267 1.32 -20.73 8.62
N LYS A 268 2.13 -21.77 8.72
CA LYS A 268 2.52 -22.61 7.58
C LYS A 268 1.44 -23.68 7.39
N ALA A 269 0.42 -23.39 6.59
CA ALA A 269 -0.53 -24.41 6.17
C ALA A 269 0.20 -25.51 5.37
N SER A 270 -0.19 -26.77 5.58
CA SER A 270 -0.02 -27.80 4.54
C SER A 270 -0.74 -27.32 3.27
N LEU A 271 -0.11 -27.49 2.10
CA LEU A 271 -0.60 -26.85 0.87
C LEU A 271 -2.07 -27.18 0.61
N ASP A 272 -2.87 -26.11 0.52
CA ASP A 272 -4.23 -26.00 -0.01
C ASP A 272 -5.38 -26.81 0.64
N GLN A 273 -5.13 -27.86 1.43
CA GLN A 273 -6.20 -28.72 1.96
C GLN A 273 -6.91 -28.17 3.21
N ASP A 274 -6.17 -27.55 4.14
CA ASP A 274 -6.72 -27.14 5.43
C ASP A 274 -7.40 -25.75 5.41
N LEU A 275 -6.89 -24.82 4.59
CA LEU A 275 -7.42 -23.45 4.50
C LEU A 275 -8.87 -23.42 4.00
N GLY A 276 -9.18 -24.19 2.96
CA GLY A 276 -10.53 -24.31 2.40
C GLY A 276 -11.54 -24.83 3.43
N SER A 277 -11.12 -25.80 4.24
CA SER A 277 -11.91 -26.40 5.33
C SER A 277 -12.18 -25.40 6.45
N LEU A 278 -11.14 -24.69 6.91
CA LEU A 278 -11.26 -23.65 7.93
C LEU A 278 -12.17 -22.49 7.46
N LEU A 279 -12.01 -22.02 6.22
CA LEU A 279 -12.83 -20.95 5.66
C LEU A 279 -14.30 -21.37 5.50
N ALA A 280 -14.58 -22.63 5.13
CA ALA A 280 -15.93 -23.18 5.08
C ALA A 280 -16.60 -23.18 6.47
N VAL A 281 -15.88 -23.68 7.48
CA VAL A 281 -16.31 -23.69 8.88
C VAL A 281 -16.58 -22.29 9.41
N LEU A 282 -15.69 -21.33 9.16
CA LEU A 282 -15.88 -19.95 9.60
C LEU A 282 -17.08 -19.32 8.89
N LYS A 283 -17.23 -19.52 7.57
CA LYS A 283 -18.41 -19.05 6.82
C LYS A 283 -19.72 -19.63 7.39
N LYS A 284 -19.76 -20.91 7.76
CA LYS A 284 -20.91 -21.54 8.44
C LYS A 284 -21.23 -20.84 9.77
N PHE A 285 -20.23 -20.64 10.64
CA PHE A 285 -20.49 -20.04 11.95
C PHE A 285 -20.72 -18.54 11.94
N MET A 286 -20.29 -17.83 10.90
CA MET A 286 -20.62 -16.41 10.65
C MET A 286 -22.12 -16.14 10.48
N PHE A 287 -22.93 -17.14 10.12
CA PHE A 287 -24.41 -17.03 10.01
C PHE A 287 -25.16 -17.81 11.10
N HIS A 288 -24.47 -18.32 12.12
CA HIS A 288 -25.06 -19.23 13.11
C HIS A 288 -26.23 -18.61 13.89
N GLY A 289 -27.42 -19.22 13.77
CA GLY A 289 -28.64 -18.75 14.44
C GLY A 289 -29.14 -17.37 13.98
N LEU A 290 -28.82 -16.96 12.75
CA LEU A 290 -29.38 -15.73 12.16
C LEU A 290 -30.73 -16.05 11.49
N PRO A 291 -31.86 -15.41 11.90
CA PRO A 291 -33.19 -15.78 11.40
C PRO A 291 -33.34 -15.66 9.88
N GLY A 292 -34.12 -16.57 9.29
CA GLY A 292 -34.40 -16.60 7.85
C GLY A 292 -33.24 -17.11 6.98
N ILE A 293 -32.14 -17.58 7.58
CA ILE A 293 -31.01 -18.20 6.85
C ILE A 293 -30.90 -19.67 7.27
N ASN A 294 -31.28 -20.56 6.35
CA ASN A 294 -31.02 -21.99 6.45
C ASN A 294 -30.36 -22.45 5.14
N VAL A 295 -29.04 -22.59 5.16
CA VAL A 295 -28.22 -22.93 3.98
C VAL A 295 -27.15 -23.91 4.42
N GLU A 296 -27.12 -25.09 3.79
CA GLU A 296 -26.01 -26.01 3.97
C GLU A 296 -24.75 -25.45 3.32
N MET A 297 -23.67 -25.35 4.09
CA MET A 297 -22.36 -24.94 3.59
C MET A 297 -21.56 -26.18 3.17
N PRO A 298 -20.79 -26.13 2.08
CA PRO A 298 -19.88 -27.22 1.71
C PRO A 298 -18.84 -27.44 2.83
N PRO A 299 -18.27 -28.66 2.97
CA PRO A 299 -17.27 -28.94 4.00
C PRO A 299 -15.93 -28.24 3.73
N VAL A 300 -15.66 -27.90 2.47
CA VAL A 300 -14.43 -27.25 1.99
C VAL A 300 -14.82 -26.18 0.97
N LEU A 301 -14.27 -24.97 1.11
CA LEU A 301 -14.26 -23.97 0.04
C LEU A 301 -13.00 -24.16 -0.82
N TYR A 302 -13.11 -23.96 -2.13
CA TYR A 302 -11.97 -24.03 -3.05
C TYR A 302 -11.68 -22.64 -3.63
N PRO A 303 -10.40 -22.29 -3.85
CA PRO A 303 -10.05 -21.02 -4.47
C PRO A 303 -10.40 -21.04 -5.97
N ALA A 304 -10.95 -19.92 -6.46
CA ALA A 304 -11.13 -19.69 -7.88
C ALA A 304 -9.76 -19.54 -8.58
N PRO A 305 -9.57 -20.09 -9.80
CA PRO A 305 -8.33 -19.96 -10.54
C PRO A 305 -8.13 -18.50 -11.02
N LEU A 306 -7.30 -17.76 -10.31
CA LEU A 306 -6.95 -16.38 -10.67
C LEU A 306 -5.85 -16.34 -11.75
N PRO A 307 -5.90 -15.38 -12.69
CA PRO A 307 -4.74 -15.00 -13.49
C PRO A 307 -3.56 -14.64 -12.58
N GLN A 308 -2.35 -15.02 -12.97
CA GLN A 308 -1.16 -14.72 -12.17
C GLN A 308 -0.79 -13.24 -12.33
N TYR A 309 -0.99 -12.46 -11.27
CA TYR A 309 -0.47 -11.10 -11.16
C TYR A 309 0.99 -11.15 -10.70
N ASP A 310 1.91 -10.76 -11.59
CA ASP A 310 3.30 -10.56 -11.22
C ASP A 310 3.50 -9.20 -10.55
N ALA A 311 4.11 -9.24 -9.36
CA ALA A 311 4.28 -8.10 -8.49
C ALA A 311 5.49 -7.26 -8.92
N VAL A 312 5.31 -6.41 -9.93
CA VAL A 312 6.28 -5.36 -10.27
C VAL A 312 6.49 -4.47 -9.04
N PRO A 313 7.74 -4.25 -8.57
CA PRO A 313 8.02 -3.37 -7.44
C PRO A 313 7.53 -1.95 -7.71
N VAL A 314 7.05 -1.25 -6.67
CA VAL A 314 6.42 0.07 -6.81
C VAL A 314 7.45 1.15 -7.18
N THR A 315 7.66 1.35 -8.48
CA THR A 315 7.94 2.68 -9.03
C THR A 315 6.69 3.56 -8.85
N LYS A 316 6.89 4.87 -8.72
CA LYS A 316 5.77 5.81 -8.64
C LYS A 316 4.98 5.76 -9.95
N ALA A 317 3.66 5.93 -9.86
CA ALA A 317 2.81 5.98 -11.03
C ALA A 317 3.13 7.21 -11.88
N GLU A 318 3.64 6.97 -13.09
CA GLU A 318 3.64 7.95 -14.17
C GLU A 318 2.20 8.14 -14.69
N ALA A 319 1.89 9.31 -15.25
CA ALA A 319 0.55 9.61 -15.72
C ALA A 319 0.22 8.80 -16.98
N ALA A 320 -1.04 8.36 -17.09
CA ALA A 320 -1.54 7.80 -18.35
C ALA A 320 -1.66 8.93 -19.39
N GLN A 321 -0.95 8.81 -20.50
CA GLN A 321 -1.22 9.57 -21.73
C GLN A 321 -2.40 8.91 -22.46
N ASP A 322 -3.40 9.70 -22.85
CA ASP A 322 -4.47 9.24 -23.73
C ASP A 322 -4.01 9.31 -25.20
N VAL A 323 -4.16 8.21 -25.95
CA VAL A 323 -3.87 8.16 -27.39
C VAL A 323 -5.19 8.20 -28.17
N PRO A 324 -5.40 9.16 -29.10
CA PRO A 324 -6.66 9.31 -29.81
C PRO A 324 -6.97 8.13 -30.75
N ALA A 325 -8.22 7.66 -30.71
CA ALA A 325 -8.64 6.46 -31.44
C ALA A 325 -8.75 6.71 -32.97
N GLN A 326 -7.76 6.24 -33.73
CA GLN A 326 -7.83 6.23 -35.20
C GLN A 326 -8.83 5.18 -35.73
N ARG A 327 -9.50 5.52 -36.83
CA ARG A 327 -10.59 4.73 -37.44
C ARG A 327 -10.06 3.50 -38.16
N LYS A 328 -10.75 2.35 -38.02
CA LYS A 328 -10.49 1.13 -38.80
C LYS A 328 -11.43 1.03 -40.00
N THR A 329 -10.88 0.71 -41.17
CA THR A 329 -11.60 0.21 -42.36
C THR A 329 -11.23 -1.27 -42.61
N PRO A 330 -12.03 -2.07 -43.37
CA PRO A 330 -11.95 -3.52 -43.30
C PRO A 330 -11.64 -4.26 -44.62
N ALA A 331 -10.47 -4.92 -44.70
CA ALA A 331 -10.09 -5.94 -45.68
C ALA A 331 -8.78 -6.62 -45.18
N THR A 332 -8.39 -7.87 -45.49
CA THR A 332 -9.05 -9.02 -46.15
C THR A 332 -8.47 -10.35 -45.58
N GLN A 333 -9.05 -11.50 -45.93
CA GLN A 333 -8.59 -12.83 -45.50
C GLN A 333 -7.33 -13.31 -46.24
N GLN A 334 -6.47 -14.15 -45.62
CA GLN A 334 -6.16 -15.50 -46.18
C GLN A 334 -5.32 -16.45 -45.28
N ASN A 335 -5.86 -17.66 -45.12
CA ASN A 335 -5.24 -18.98 -44.88
C ASN A 335 -3.69 -19.17 -44.79
N LYS A 336 -3.25 -20.04 -43.85
CA LYS A 336 -2.76 -21.42 -44.21
C LYS A 336 -2.55 -22.42 -43.05
N LYS A 337 -3.33 -23.51 -43.12
CA LYS A 337 -3.07 -24.93 -42.75
C LYS A 337 -1.94 -25.30 -41.76
N ARG A 338 -2.35 -25.72 -40.56
CA ARG A 338 -1.71 -26.72 -39.67
C ARG A 338 -1.40 -28.03 -40.44
N LYS A 339 -0.26 -28.70 -40.17
CA LYS A 339 0.09 -30.02 -40.74
C LYS A 339 0.77 -30.94 -39.70
N SER A 340 0.85 -32.25 -39.97
CA SER A 340 0.96 -33.30 -38.94
C SER A 340 2.01 -34.39 -39.20
N ARG A 341 2.53 -34.97 -38.09
CA ARG A 341 3.15 -36.30 -37.84
C ARG A 341 3.25 -36.41 -36.29
N GLY A 342 3.16 -37.54 -35.59
CA GLY A 342 3.17 -38.98 -35.93
C GLY A 342 4.23 -39.70 -35.06
N LYS A 343 4.08 -40.94 -34.56
CA LYS A 343 3.06 -41.99 -34.80
C LYS A 343 3.26 -43.22 -33.88
N GLY A 344 2.20 -43.81 -33.31
CA GLY A 344 2.16 -45.24 -32.88
C GLY A 344 1.95 -45.55 -31.37
N LYS A 345 1.53 -46.78 -30.97
CA LYS A 345 1.03 -47.94 -31.76
C LYS A 345 0.39 -49.08 -30.89
N LYS A 346 -0.94 -49.35 -31.07
CA LYS A 346 -1.66 -50.67 -30.91
C LYS A 346 -1.68 -51.40 -29.52
N ALA A 347 -2.63 -52.31 -29.18
CA ALA A 347 -3.92 -52.74 -29.77
C ALA A 347 -4.75 -53.69 -28.83
N ARG A 348 -6.05 -53.91 -29.15
CA ARG A 348 -6.91 -55.10 -28.82
C ARG A 348 -7.30 -55.31 -27.33
N ALA A 349 -8.34 -56.05 -26.91
CA ALA A 349 -9.49 -56.78 -27.53
C ALA A 349 -10.52 -57.22 -26.43
N GLU A 350 -11.74 -57.74 -26.64
CA GLU A 350 -12.86 -57.54 -27.64
C GLU A 350 -14.10 -58.41 -27.20
N GLY A 351 -15.19 -57.86 -26.61
CA GLY A 351 -16.46 -58.54 -26.18
C GLY A 351 -17.54 -57.54 -25.67
N LYS A 352 -18.87 -57.63 -25.91
CA LYS A 352 -19.93 -58.65 -25.61
C LYS A 352 -20.20 -58.80 -24.09
N THR A 353 -21.42 -58.84 -23.53
CA THR A 353 -22.84 -58.98 -23.99
C THR A 353 -23.77 -58.66 -22.78
N ASP A 354 -25.09 -58.39 -22.81
CA ASP A 354 -26.12 -57.81 -23.72
C ASP A 354 -27.49 -57.82 -22.95
N ASP A 355 -28.65 -57.52 -23.58
CA ASP A 355 -30.08 -57.70 -23.12
C ASP A 355 -30.73 -56.76 -22.04
N GLY A 356 -32.05 -56.50 -22.20
CA GLY A 356 -33.01 -55.84 -21.27
C GLY A 356 -33.38 -54.37 -21.57
N ALA A 357 -34.47 -53.98 -22.27
CA ALA A 357 -35.92 -54.24 -22.12
C ALA A 357 -36.53 -53.66 -20.82
N GLU A 358 -37.71 -53.01 -20.75
CA GLU A 358 -38.67 -52.37 -21.70
C GLU A 358 -39.63 -51.49 -20.81
N GLU A 359 -40.67 -50.73 -21.21
CA GLU A 359 -41.37 -50.45 -22.49
C GLU A 359 -40.97 -49.04 -23.03
N GLY A 360 -41.74 -48.06 -23.56
CA GLY A 360 -43.17 -47.79 -23.88
C GLY A 360 -43.78 -46.58 -23.12
N GLU A 361 -44.74 -45.76 -23.61
CA GLU A 361 -45.31 -45.45 -24.94
C GLU A 361 -46.00 -44.04 -24.89
N ASP A 362 -45.88 -43.25 -25.98
CA ASP A 362 -46.93 -42.43 -26.67
C ASP A 362 -47.81 -41.34 -25.95
N GLU A 363 -48.42 -40.33 -26.60
CA GLU A 363 -48.46 -39.89 -28.02
C GLU A 363 -48.73 -38.36 -28.19
N GLU A 364 -48.69 -37.88 -29.45
CA GLU A 364 -49.45 -36.82 -30.19
C GLU A 364 -50.45 -35.81 -29.49
N LEU A 365 -50.85 -34.64 -30.04
CA LEU A 365 -50.42 -33.78 -31.18
C LEU A 365 -51.07 -32.36 -31.11
N SER A 366 -50.43 -31.38 -31.77
CA SER A 366 -51.08 -30.17 -32.37
C SER A 366 -51.71 -29.12 -31.41
N SER A 367 -52.11 -27.90 -31.83
CA SER A 367 -52.12 -27.25 -33.16
C SER A 367 -51.79 -25.73 -33.09
N ARG A 368 -51.65 -25.08 -34.26
CA ARG A 368 -51.33 -23.65 -34.50
C ARG A 368 -52.63 -22.86 -34.88
N PRO A 369 -52.58 -21.56 -35.26
CA PRO A 369 -52.05 -20.31 -34.63
C PRO A 369 -53.12 -19.16 -34.66
N VAL A 370 -52.74 -17.86 -34.58
CA VAL A 370 -53.15 -16.72 -35.48
C VAL A 370 -53.08 -15.30 -34.82
N ARG A 371 -52.11 -14.50 -35.28
CA ARG A 371 -52.06 -13.04 -35.64
C ARG A 371 -52.81 -11.89 -34.89
N ASN A 372 -52.06 -10.75 -34.87
CA ASN A 372 -52.45 -9.31 -34.95
C ASN A 372 -53.09 -8.62 -33.71
N GLY A 373 -52.78 -7.34 -33.40
CA GLY A 373 -51.70 -6.47 -33.94
C GLY A 373 -51.79 -4.97 -33.58
N ALA A 374 -50.64 -4.28 -33.74
CA ALA A 374 -50.41 -2.83 -33.98
C ALA A 374 -50.69 -1.71 -32.93
N SER A 375 -49.69 -0.81 -32.85
CA SER A 375 -49.74 0.65 -32.57
C SER A 375 -49.77 1.19 -31.12
N GLY A 376 -49.11 2.34 -30.92
CA GLY A 376 -49.25 3.22 -29.74
C GLY A 376 -48.04 3.31 -28.79
N GLY A 377 -47.52 4.53 -28.62
CA GLY A 377 -46.55 4.92 -27.57
C GLY A 377 -46.32 6.44 -27.62
N PRO A 378 -45.49 7.05 -26.74
CA PRO A 378 -44.75 6.48 -25.61
C PRO A 378 -45.24 6.98 -24.24
N GLY A 379 -44.91 6.28 -23.15
CA GLY A 379 -45.25 6.71 -21.78
C GLY A 379 -44.18 6.31 -20.75
N ARG A 380 -43.95 7.18 -19.76
CA ARG A 380 -43.16 6.84 -18.55
C ARG A 380 -44.01 5.95 -17.64
N GLY A 381 -43.42 4.90 -17.07
CA GLY A 381 -44.07 4.06 -16.07
C GLY A 381 -43.04 3.32 -15.20
N GLU A 382 -43.29 3.28 -13.91
CA GLU A 382 -42.46 2.55 -12.93
C GLU A 382 -42.86 1.08 -12.90
N LEU A 383 -41.89 0.16 -12.88
CA LEU A 383 -42.18 -1.28 -12.86
C LEU A 383 -42.38 -1.80 -11.43
N GLN A 384 -43.63 -1.69 -10.97
CA GLN A 384 -44.13 -2.36 -9.78
C GLN A 384 -44.29 -3.87 -10.05
N ILE A 385 -43.53 -4.72 -9.34
CA ILE A 385 -43.61 -6.18 -9.51
C ILE A 385 -44.78 -6.74 -8.71
N VAL A 386 -45.75 -7.33 -9.42
CA VAL A 386 -46.91 -8.02 -8.85
C VAL A 386 -46.53 -9.45 -8.45
N TRP A 387 -46.98 -9.88 -7.27
CA TRP A 387 -46.90 -11.28 -6.81
C TRP A 387 -48.26 -11.98 -7.02
N PRO A 388 -48.32 -13.08 -7.79
CA PRO A 388 -49.48 -13.96 -7.81
C PRO A 388 -49.50 -14.84 -6.55
N GLN A 389 -50.66 -14.96 -5.90
CA GLN A 389 -50.94 -15.99 -4.91
C GLN A 389 -51.79 -17.10 -5.54
N THR A 390 -51.44 -18.35 -5.29
CA THR A 390 -52.37 -19.48 -5.33
C THR A 390 -52.01 -20.43 -4.19
N SER A 391 -53.01 -20.81 -3.41
CA SER A 391 -52.89 -21.52 -2.13
C SER A 391 -53.48 -22.92 -2.21
N THR A 392 -52.97 -23.82 -1.36
CA THR A 392 -53.75 -24.98 -0.87
C THR A 392 -53.45 -25.15 0.62
N GLU A 393 -54.49 -25.45 1.41
CA GLU A 393 -54.50 -25.29 2.87
C GLU A 393 -54.18 -26.58 3.63
N LEU A 394 -53.75 -26.44 4.89
CA LEU A 394 -54.24 -27.27 5.99
C LEU A 394 -54.57 -26.36 7.19
N ASN A 395 -55.76 -26.53 7.75
CA ASN A 395 -56.36 -25.65 8.76
C ASN A 395 -56.12 -26.12 10.20
N LEU A 396 -56.13 -25.16 11.15
CA LEU A 396 -56.55 -25.30 12.55
C LEU A 396 -56.99 -23.90 13.07
N PRO A 397 -57.87 -23.81 14.09
CA PRO A 397 -58.91 -22.76 14.14
C PRO A 397 -58.53 -21.43 14.83
N LEU A 398 -59.30 -20.39 14.49
CA LEU A 398 -59.20 -19.03 15.03
C LEU A 398 -59.90 -18.88 16.40
N GLN A 399 -59.42 -17.90 17.18
CA GLN A 399 -60.32 -16.92 17.82
C GLN A 399 -59.89 -15.49 17.40
N PRO A 400 -60.82 -14.58 17.06
CA PRO A 400 -60.51 -13.22 16.62
C PRO A 400 -60.58 -12.19 17.77
N GLY A 401 -59.77 -11.12 17.74
CA GLY A 401 -59.98 -10.02 18.69
C GLY A 401 -58.87 -8.99 18.99
N ALA A 402 -57.95 -8.65 18.08
CA ALA A 402 -57.04 -7.51 18.29
C ALA A 402 -56.56 -6.87 16.97
N SER A 403 -56.50 -5.53 16.93
CA SER A 403 -56.06 -4.76 15.75
C SER A 403 -54.52 -4.68 15.64
N PRO A 404 -53.94 -4.66 14.42
CA PRO A 404 -52.49 -4.62 14.24
C PRO A 404 -51.90 -3.22 14.51
N GLN A 405 -51.02 -3.10 15.51
CA GLN A 405 -50.19 -1.91 15.72
C GLN A 405 -48.81 -2.10 15.07
N LEU A 406 -48.45 -1.21 14.13
CA LEU A 406 -47.21 -1.25 13.37
C LEU A 406 -46.03 -0.54 14.06
N TYR A 407 -45.59 -1.03 15.24
CA TYR A 407 -44.33 -0.57 15.87
C TYR A 407 -43.57 -1.70 16.58
N PRO A 408 -42.27 -1.94 16.27
CA PRO A 408 -41.43 -2.90 17.00
C PRO A 408 -41.02 -2.39 18.39
N SER A 409 -41.37 -3.12 19.45
CA SER A 409 -41.30 -2.68 20.86
C SER A 409 -39.94 -2.90 21.57
N TRP A 410 -38.81 -2.88 20.86
CA TRP A 410 -37.48 -3.23 21.41
C TRP A 410 -36.49 -2.04 21.53
N LYS A 411 -36.98 -0.83 21.78
CA LYS A 411 -36.14 0.39 21.90
C LYS A 411 -35.70 0.67 23.34
N LYS A 412 -34.71 -0.07 23.87
CA LYS A 412 -34.08 0.20 25.19
C LYS A 412 -32.63 -0.31 25.27
N GLY A 413 -31.79 0.42 26.01
CA GLY A 413 -30.62 -0.06 26.75
C GLY A 413 -29.50 -0.84 26.03
N SER A 414 -28.35 -0.20 25.83
CA SER A 414 -27.06 -0.90 25.71
C SER A 414 -26.30 -0.77 27.03
N SER A 415 -26.30 -1.82 27.85
CA SER A 415 -25.46 -1.95 29.05
C SER A 415 -24.67 -3.25 28.97
N ASP A 416 -23.36 -3.21 29.26
CA ASP A 416 -22.50 -4.40 29.35
C ASP A 416 -22.36 -4.88 30.82
N SER A 417 -23.42 -4.73 31.62
CA SER A 417 -23.53 -5.26 32.99
C SER A 417 -23.99 -6.72 32.97
N GLU A 418 -23.08 -7.69 33.19
CA GLU A 418 -23.44 -9.13 33.23
C GLU A 418 -24.21 -9.56 34.50
N PHE A 419 -24.53 -8.62 35.40
CA PHE A 419 -25.45 -8.82 36.53
C PHE A 419 -26.55 -7.75 36.55
N SER A 420 -27.75 -8.17 36.97
CA SER A 420 -28.97 -7.36 37.15
C SER A 420 -29.67 -6.86 35.89
N ASP A 421 -30.45 -7.74 35.23
CA ASP A 421 -31.85 -7.44 34.83
C ASP A 421 -32.61 -8.72 34.42
N PRO A 422 -33.73 -9.10 35.08
CA PRO A 422 -34.45 -10.34 34.78
C PRO A 422 -35.52 -10.22 33.66
N GLU A 423 -35.74 -9.03 33.09
CA GLU A 423 -36.79 -8.80 32.07
C GLU A 423 -36.58 -9.60 30.77
N GLY A 424 -35.37 -10.10 30.51
CA GLY A 424 -35.04 -10.93 29.35
C GLY A 424 -34.90 -12.42 29.71
N GLY A 425 -35.99 -13.20 29.69
CA GLY A 425 -35.96 -14.66 29.88
C GLY A 425 -35.08 -15.44 28.88
N MET A 426 -34.95 -16.77 29.03
CA MET A 426 -33.94 -17.64 28.38
C MET A 426 -33.66 -17.38 26.88
N ALA A 427 -34.68 -17.02 26.08
CA ALA A 427 -34.52 -16.66 24.67
C ALA A 427 -33.66 -15.40 24.42
N SER A 428 -33.54 -14.48 25.39
CA SER A 428 -32.60 -13.35 25.35
C SER A 428 -31.15 -13.86 25.42
N LYS A 429 -30.87 -14.73 26.41
CA LYS A 429 -29.57 -15.35 26.67
C LYS A 429 -29.11 -16.18 25.48
N LEU A 430 -30.00 -16.97 24.89
CA LEU A 430 -29.69 -17.72 23.66
C LEU A 430 -29.34 -16.79 22.49
N ARG A 431 -30.11 -15.71 22.24
CA ARG A 431 -29.78 -14.72 21.19
C ARG A 431 -28.42 -14.07 21.40
N LEU A 432 -28.05 -13.75 22.65
CA LEU A 432 -26.73 -13.22 23.00
C LEU A 432 -25.60 -14.22 22.68
N TYR A 433 -25.75 -15.49 23.08
CA TYR A 433 -24.70 -16.50 22.86
C TYR A 433 -24.56 -16.88 21.38
N LEU A 434 -25.65 -16.94 20.62
CA LEU A 434 -25.60 -17.08 19.15
C LEU A 434 -24.84 -15.91 18.50
N ALA A 435 -25.07 -14.66 18.94
CA ALA A 435 -24.32 -13.51 18.47
C ALA A 435 -22.83 -13.57 18.87
N ARG A 436 -22.49 -14.05 20.09
CA ARG A 436 -21.10 -14.27 20.52
C ARG A 436 -20.39 -15.34 19.66
N VAL A 437 -21.08 -16.39 19.21
CA VAL A 437 -20.55 -17.36 18.24
C VAL A 437 -20.25 -16.69 16.89
N ARG A 438 -21.21 -15.96 16.30
CA ARG A 438 -21.00 -15.26 15.01
C ARG A 438 -19.86 -14.24 15.09
N GLN A 439 -19.77 -13.47 16.18
CA GLN A 439 -18.67 -12.53 16.42
C GLN A 439 -17.32 -13.26 16.52
N SER A 440 -17.26 -14.38 17.24
CA SER A 440 -16.01 -15.16 17.39
C SER A 440 -15.56 -15.78 16.06
N ALA A 441 -16.48 -16.18 15.19
CA ALA A 441 -16.16 -16.66 13.84
C ALA A 441 -15.57 -15.54 12.96
N LEU A 442 -16.13 -14.32 13.05
CA LEU A 442 -15.59 -13.15 12.35
C LEU A 442 -14.21 -12.71 12.89
N HIS A 443 -14.02 -12.73 14.21
CA HIS A 443 -12.72 -12.44 14.83
C HIS A 443 -11.65 -13.49 14.45
N CYS A 444 -12.04 -14.76 14.37
CA CYS A 444 -11.16 -15.83 13.88
C CYS A 444 -10.83 -15.66 12.38
N PHE A 445 -11.81 -15.30 11.55
CA PHE A 445 -11.55 -15.00 10.13
C PHE A 445 -10.65 -13.76 9.95
N LEU A 446 -10.80 -12.73 10.80
CA LEU A 446 -9.88 -11.58 10.83
C LEU A 446 -8.44 -11.99 11.19
N ALA A 447 -8.24 -13.04 12.00
CA ALA A 447 -6.91 -13.60 12.26
C ALA A 447 -6.37 -14.33 11.01
N VAL A 448 -7.18 -15.15 10.33
CA VAL A 448 -6.80 -15.77 9.03
C VAL A 448 -6.35 -14.71 8.01
N VAL A 449 -7.11 -13.61 7.88
CA VAL A 449 -6.79 -12.51 6.95
C VAL A 449 -5.47 -11.78 7.29
N LYS A 450 -5.00 -11.88 8.53
CA LYS A 450 -3.72 -11.30 8.97
C LYS A 450 -2.54 -12.26 8.88
N CYS A 451 -2.75 -13.57 9.01
CA CYS A 451 -1.67 -14.57 9.02
C CYS A 451 -1.43 -15.26 7.66
N VAL A 452 -2.41 -15.24 6.74
CA VAL A 452 -2.31 -15.83 5.39
C VAL A 452 -1.95 -14.76 4.36
N GLU A 453 -1.17 -15.13 3.34
CA GLU A 453 -0.82 -14.23 2.25
C GLU A 453 -2.05 -13.79 1.43
N LYS A 454 -2.22 -12.48 1.22
CA LYS A 454 -3.41 -11.92 0.57
C LYS A 454 -3.64 -12.47 -0.86
N ARG A 455 -2.57 -12.83 -1.59
CA ARG A 455 -2.65 -13.48 -2.92
C ARG A 455 -3.43 -14.80 -2.88
N VAL A 456 -3.30 -15.59 -1.81
CA VAL A 456 -4.07 -16.83 -1.61
C VAL A 456 -5.52 -16.53 -1.25
N LEU A 457 -5.74 -15.56 -0.35
CA LEU A 457 -7.08 -15.15 0.10
C LEU A 457 -7.95 -14.59 -1.03
N TYR A 458 -7.35 -13.90 -2.01
CA TYR A 458 -8.09 -13.41 -3.18
C TYR A 458 -8.70 -14.53 -4.04
N GLY A 459 -8.14 -15.75 -4.00
CA GLY A 459 -8.78 -16.92 -4.63
C GLY A 459 -10.16 -17.23 -4.03
N TYR A 460 -10.40 -16.86 -2.77
CA TYR A 460 -11.68 -17.07 -2.08
C TYR A 460 -12.62 -15.85 -2.15
N TRP A 461 -12.32 -14.83 -2.97
CA TRP A 461 -13.04 -13.54 -3.01
C TRP A 461 -14.57 -13.72 -3.15
N SER A 462 -15.04 -14.41 -4.18
CA SER A 462 -16.46 -14.67 -4.45
C SER A 462 -17.17 -15.54 -3.38
N SER A 463 -16.41 -16.18 -2.49
CA SER A 463 -16.99 -16.88 -1.33
C SER A 463 -17.37 -15.94 -0.18
N PHE A 464 -16.84 -14.71 -0.12
CA PHE A 464 -17.04 -13.79 1.00
C PHE A 464 -17.53 -12.40 0.60
N ILE A 465 -17.33 -12.01 -0.65
CA ILE A 465 -17.73 -10.74 -1.26
C ILE A 465 -18.88 -11.00 -2.24
N PRO A 466 -19.90 -10.13 -2.35
CA PRO A 466 -20.95 -10.30 -3.36
C PRO A 466 -20.42 -10.09 -4.78
N ASP A 467 -20.99 -10.84 -5.72
CA ASP A 467 -20.91 -10.63 -7.17
C ASP A 467 -22.26 -10.09 -7.68
N ALA A 468 -22.39 -9.83 -8.99
CA ALA A 468 -23.68 -9.47 -9.57
C ALA A 468 -24.73 -10.58 -9.33
N PRO A 469 -26.00 -10.24 -8.98
CA PRO A 469 -27.04 -11.23 -8.80
C PRO A 469 -27.37 -11.92 -10.13
N GLY A 470 -27.03 -13.21 -10.22
CA GLY A 470 -27.45 -14.07 -11.32
C GLY A 470 -28.97 -14.25 -11.31
N ILE A 471 -29.61 -14.10 -12.47
CA ILE A 471 -31.06 -14.23 -12.62
C ILE A 471 -31.49 -15.63 -12.14
N GLY A 472 -32.35 -15.69 -11.12
CA GLY A 472 -32.83 -16.94 -10.52
C GLY A 472 -31.90 -17.61 -9.50
N SER A 473 -30.71 -17.06 -9.22
CA SER A 473 -29.80 -17.62 -8.21
C SER A 473 -30.16 -17.14 -6.79
N PRO A 474 -30.06 -18.00 -5.75
CA PRO A 474 -30.24 -17.57 -4.36
C PRO A 474 -29.14 -16.56 -3.95
N PRO A 475 -29.45 -15.58 -3.09
CA PRO A 475 -28.51 -14.50 -2.75
C PRO A 475 -27.29 -15.02 -2.01
N SER A 476 -26.10 -14.66 -2.46
CA SER A 476 -24.84 -15.13 -1.90
C SER A 476 -24.62 -14.63 -0.46
N LEU A 477 -24.47 -15.60 0.46
CA LEU A 477 -24.16 -15.33 1.86
C LEU A 477 -22.71 -14.83 2.00
N THR A 478 -22.56 -13.55 2.32
CA THR A 478 -21.32 -12.77 2.25
C THR A 478 -21.13 -11.90 3.50
N LEU A 479 -19.92 -11.34 3.69
CA LEU A 479 -19.64 -10.39 4.78
C LEU A 479 -20.62 -9.21 4.79
N VAL A 480 -20.99 -8.77 3.58
CA VAL A 480 -21.98 -7.74 3.31
C VAL A 480 -23.38 -8.13 3.82
N THR A 481 -23.79 -9.39 3.66
CA THR A 481 -25.08 -9.88 4.21
C THR A 481 -25.15 -9.70 5.72
N ILE A 482 -24.05 -9.97 6.44
CA ILE A 482 -23.96 -9.80 7.90
C ILE A 482 -24.00 -8.31 8.26
N ALA A 483 -23.21 -7.48 7.57
CA ALA A 483 -23.15 -6.04 7.79
C ALA A 483 -24.49 -5.31 7.55
N LEU A 484 -25.38 -5.88 6.73
CA LEU A 484 -26.72 -5.36 6.47
C LEU A 484 -27.84 -5.98 7.32
N LYS A 485 -27.70 -7.24 7.78
CA LYS A 485 -28.82 -8.01 8.36
C LYS A 485 -28.62 -8.54 9.77
N ASP A 486 -27.41 -8.50 10.35
CA ASP A 486 -27.24 -9.00 11.72
C ASP A 486 -27.86 -8.03 12.75
N PRO A 487 -28.71 -8.49 13.69
CA PRO A 487 -29.26 -7.62 14.72
C PRO A 487 -28.20 -7.02 15.65
N SER A 488 -27.06 -7.69 15.87
CA SER A 488 -26.03 -7.24 16.79
C SER A 488 -25.04 -6.25 16.14
N PRO A 489 -24.93 -4.99 16.62
CA PRO A 489 -23.93 -4.05 16.10
C PRO A 489 -22.50 -4.56 16.31
N LYS A 490 -22.23 -5.27 17.41
CA LYS A 490 -20.92 -5.90 17.68
C LYS A 490 -20.55 -6.95 16.61
N VAL A 491 -21.53 -7.65 16.02
CA VAL A 491 -21.32 -8.60 14.91
C VAL A 491 -21.19 -7.89 13.56
N ARG A 492 -22.04 -6.88 13.27
CA ARG A 492 -21.92 -6.05 12.06
C ARG A 492 -20.54 -5.38 11.96
N ALA A 493 -20.08 -4.78 13.06
CA ALA A 493 -18.75 -4.17 13.18
C ALA A 493 -17.61 -5.15 12.89
N ALA A 494 -17.68 -6.38 13.45
CA ALA A 494 -16.68 -7.42 13.18
C ALA A 494 -16.63 -7.83 11.69
N SER A 495 -17.78 -7.89 11.01
CA SER A 495 -17.83 -8.19 9.56
C SER A 495 -17.17 -7.09 8.72
N LEU A 496 -17.41 -5.83 9.07
CA LEU A 496 -16.80 -4.66 8.42
C LEU A 496 -15.28 -4.56 8.67
N GLN A 497 -14.79 -5.07 9.81
CA GLN A 497 -13.35 -5.18 10.09
C GLN A 497 -12.67 -6.25 9.22
N VAL A 498 -13.29 -7.42 9.05
CA VAL A 498 -12.81 -8.46 8.11
C VAL A 498 -12.77 -7.92 6.69
N LEU A 499 -13.86 -7.28 6.23
CA LEU A 499 -13.95 -6.71 4.89
C LEU A 499 -12.91 -5.59 4.68
N SER A 500 -12.67 -4.74 5.68
CA SER A 500 -11.60 -3.74 5.65
C SER A 500 -10.22 -4.36 5.49
N ALA A 501 -9.91 -5.43 6.24
CA ALA A 501 -8.60 -6.10 6.17
C ALA A 501 -8.36 -6.84 4.84
N LEU A 502 -9.42 -7.30 4.17
CA LEU A 502 -9.37 -7.84 2.81
C LEU A 502 -9.14 -6.75 1.75
N LEU A 503 -9.70 -5.54 1.95
CA LEU A 503 -9.55 -4.41 1.04
C LEU A 503 -8.23 -3.65 1.22
N GLU A 504 -7.67 -3.60 2.42
CA GLU A 504 -6.40 -2.96 2.75
C GLU A 504 -5.24 -3.51 1.89
N GLY A 505 -4.63 -2.66 1.06
CA GLY A 505 -3.53 -3.07 0.17
C GLY A 505 -3.95 -3.92 -1.03
N SER A 506 -5.26 -4.04 -1.32
CA SER A 506 -5.77 -4.84 -2.43
C SER A 506 -5.61 -4.22 -3.82
N ARG A 507 -5.14 -2.96 -3.91
CA ARG A 507 -5.03 -2.17 -5.15
C ARG A 507 -4.39 -2.91 -6.34
N GLN A 508 -3.37 -3.74 -6.13
CA GLN A 508 -2.77 -4.53 -7.22
C GLN A 508 -3.74 -5.56 -7.80
N PHE A 509 -4.43 -6.32 -6.95
CA PHE A 509 -5.46 -7.29 -7.36
C PHE A 509 -6.68 -6.59 -7.96
N LEU A 510 -7.18 -5.54 -7.30
CA LEU A 510 -8.34 -4.78 -7.78
C LEU A 510 -8.07 -3.99 -9.07
N SER A 511 -6.80 -3.68 -9.40
CA SER A 511 -6.44 -2.94 -10.61
C SER A 511 -6.93 -3.58 -11.92
N ALA A 512 -7.19 -4.88 -11.90
CA ALA A 512 -7.67 -5.65 -13.04
C ALA A 512 -9.20 -5.55 -13.28
N ALA A 513 -9.95 -4.89 -12.41
CA ALA A 513 -11.37 -4.64 -12.62
C ALA A 513 -11.58 -3.65 -13.77
N GLU A 514 -12.45 -4.00 -14.72
CA GLU A 514 -12.78 -3.17 -15.88
C GLU A 514 -14.20 -3.47 -16.38
N ASP A 515 -15.00 -2.44 -16.67
CA ASP A 515 -16.36 -2.56 -17.22
C ASP A 515 -16.71 -1.52 -18.32
N THR A 516 -15.70 -0.81 -18.83
CA THR A 516 -15.85 0.22 -19.88
C THR A 516 -15.85 -0.33 -21.31
N GLY A 517 -15.44 -1.59 -21.51
CA GLY A 517 -15.43 -2.25 -22.81
C GLY A 517 -16.83 -2.58 -23.36
N ALA A 518 -16.95 -2.65 -24.69
CA ALA A 518 -18.22 -2.91 -25.36
C ALA A 518 -18.78 -4.33 -25.08
N PRO A 519 -20.09 -4.50 -24.81
CA PRO A 519 -20.68 -5.78 -24.41
C PRO A 519 -20.85 -6.73 -25.62
N ARG A 520 -19.77 -7.41 -26.02
CA ARG A 520 -19.73 -8.36 -27.16
C ARG A 520 -18.85 -9.59 -26.91
N GLN A 521 -19.06 -10.29 -25.80
CA GLN A 521 -18.46 -11.61 -25.55
C GLN A 521 -19.51 -12.58 -24.99
N ALA A 522 -19.43 -13.85 -25.37
CA ALA A 522 -20.34 -14.92 -24.91
C ALA A 522 -19.95 -15.53 -23.55
N PHE A 523 -18.99 -14.90 -22.86
CA PHE A 523 -18.44 -15.30 -21.57
C PHE A 523 -18.12 -14.02 -20.77
N THR A 524 -18.29 -14.04 -19.45
CA THR A 524 -17.97 -12.90 -18.59
C THR A 524 -16.51 -12.99 -18.13
N PRO A 525 -15.60 -12.10 -18.58
CA PRO A 525 -14.21 -12.15 -18.17
C PRO A 525 -14.05 -11.78 -16.68
N PHE A 526 -13.00 -12.28 -16.04
CA PHE A 526 -12.70 -12.04 -14.63
C PHE A 526 -12.70 -10.54 -14.25
N SER A 527 -12.18 -9.68 -15.13
CA SER A 527 -12.18 -8.22 -14.97
C SER A 527 -13.59 -7.63 -14.82
N ALA A 528 -14.56 -8.13 -15.59
CA ALA A 528 -15.94 -7.68 -15.55
C ALA A 528 -16.70 -8.21 -14.32
N THR A 529 -16.41 -9.45 -13.90
CA THR A 529 -16.92 -10.02 -12.64
C THR A 529 -16.38 -9.25 -11.44
N LEU A 530 -15.08 -8.98 -11.38
CA LEU A 530 -14.47 -8.18 -10.31
C LEU A 530 -15.03 -6.75 -10.29
N ALA A 531 -15.20 -6.11 -11.46
CA ALA A 531 -15.88 -4.83 -11.56
C ALA A 531 -17.35 -4.90 -11.07
N ALA A 532 -18.07 -5.99 -11.31
CA ALA A 532 -19.42 -6.18 -10.77
C ALA A 532 -19.41 -6.28 -9.24
N SER A 533 -18.49 -7.08 -8.69
CA SER A 533 -18.29 -7.23 -7.25
C SER A 533 -17.99 -5.89 -6.56
N LEU A 534 -17.13 -5.04 -7.15
CA LEU A 534 -16.81 -3.72 -6.62
C LEU A 534 -18.00 -2.74 -6.66
N ARG A 535 -18.80 -2.77 -7.73
CA ARG A 535 -20.04 -1.97 -7.84
C ARG A 535 -21.07 -2.38 -6.78
N GLU A 536 -21.20 -3.68 -6.53
CA GLU A 536 -22.13 -4.21 -5.52
C GLU A 536 -21.64 -3.97 -4.08
N LEU A 537 -20.33 -4.02 -3.83
CA LEU A 537 -19.71 -3.55 -2.59
C LEU A 537 -20.02 -2.07 -2.31
N HIS A 538 -19.85 -1.19 -3.31
CA HIS A 538 -20.22 0.23 -3.21
C HIS A 538 -21.69 0.40 -2.84
N ARG A 539 -22.59 -0.27 -3.58
CA ARG A 539 -24.04 -0.21 -3.36
C ARG A 539 -24.42 -0.65 -1.94
N CYS A 540 -23.87 -1.77 -1.48
CA CYS A 540 -24.24 -2.35 -0.19
C CYS A 540 -23.61 -1.65 1.02
N LEU A 541 -22.37 -1.17 0.92
CA LEU A 541 -21.76 -0.38 1.99
C LEU A 541 -22.43 0.99 2.14
N LEU A 542 -22.95 1.57 1.04
CA LEU A 542 -23.78 2.78 1.10
C LEU A 542 -25.13 2.50 1.80
N LEU A 543 -25.75 1.35 1.56
CA LEU A 543 -26.95 0.93 2.31
C LEU A 543 -26.65 0.69 3.80
N ALA A 544 -25.49 0.10 4.13
CA ALA A 544 -25.05 -0.08 5.51
C ALA A 544 -24.80 1.26 6.22
N LEU A 545 -24.27 2.27 5.51
CA LEU A 545 -24.04 3.61 6.04
C LEU A 545 -25.36 4.27 6.47
N LEU A 546 -26.40 4.14 5.64
CA LEU A 546 -27.72 4.74 5.85
C LEU A 546 -28.59 3.98 6.86
N ALA A 547 -28.35 2.69 7.06
CA ALA A 547 -29.12 1.84 7.99
C ALA A 547 -28.52 1.75 9.40
N GLU A 548 -27.25 2.13 9.60
CA GLU A 548 -26.56 1.95 10.87
C GLU A 548 -26.84 3.08 11.88
N SER A 549 -27.13 2.70 13.14
CA SER A 549 -27.43 3.61 14.25
C SER A 549 -26.38 3.59 15.37
N SER A 550 -25.47 2.62 15.38
CA SER A 550 -24.36 2.52 16.32
C SER A 550 -23.14 3.30 15.84
N SER A 551 -22.74 4.38 16.53
CA SER A 551 -21.56 5.20 16.19
C SER A 551 -20.28 4.38 16.00
N GLN A 552 -20.09 3.33 16.83
CA GLN A 552 -18.94 2.42 16.74
C GLN A 552 -18.95 1.59 15.44
N THR A 553 -20.12 1.16 15.00
CA THR A 553 -20.31 0.34 13.80
C THR A 553 -20.28 1.20 12.55
N LEU A 554 -20.94 2.36 12.59
CA LEU A 554 -20.90 3.43 11.59
C LEU A 554 -19.46 3.85 11.28
N THR A 555 -18.63 3.99 12.32
CA THR A 555 -17.18 4.20 12.20
C THR A 555 -16.48 3.08 11.40
N GLN A 556 -16.91 1.82 11.52
CA GLN A 556 -16.36 0.72 10.71
C GLN A 556 -16.90 0.75 9.27
N VAL A 557 -18.17 1.11 9.05
CA VAL A 557 -18.75 1.24 7.68
C VAL A 557 -17.95 2.27 6.88
N ILE A 558 -17.74 3.46 7.46
CA ILE A 558 -17.04 4.57 6.81
C ILE A 558 -15.57 4.20 6.54
N LYS A 559 -14.89 3.53 7.49
CA LYS A 559 -13.52 3.02 7.28
C LYS A 559 -13.44 1.94 6.21
N CYS A 560 -14.43 1.05 6.13
CA CYS A 560 -14.52 0.05 5.08
C CYS A 560 -14.70 0.70 3.69
N LEU A 561 -15.52 1.75 3.60
CA LEU A 561 -15.67 2.57 2.39
C LEU A 561 -14.36 3.29 2.03
N ALA A 562 -13.63 3.85 3.00
CA ALA A 562 -12.34 4.52 2.73
C ALA A 562 -11.28 3.54 2.19
N HIS A 563 -11.22 2.31 2.70
CA HIS A 563 -10.37 1.26 2.15
C HIS A 563 -10.80 0.85 0.74
N LEU A 564 -12.10 0.74 0.46
CA LEU A 564 -12.60 0.47 -0.89
C LEU A 564 -12.15 1.56 -1.88
N VAL A 565 -12.43 2.84 -1.56
CA VAL A 565 -12.07 3.99 -2.41
C VAL A 565 -10.57 4.10 -2.67
N SER A 566 -9.74 3.79 -1.68
CA SER A 566 -8.27 3.82 -1.81
C SER A 566 -7.68 2.75 -2.73
N ASN A 567 -8.44 1.70 -3.08
CA ASN A 567 -7.93 0.53 -3.83
C ASN A 567 -8.64 0.27 -5.17
N VAL A 568 -9.83 0.85 -5.42
CA VAL A 568 -10.63 0.63 -6.64
C VAL A 568 -10.11 1.44 -7.85
N PRO A 569 -9.97 0.84 -9.06
CA PRO A 569 -9.46 1.54 -10.25
C PRO A 569 -10.55 2.34 -10.98
N TYR A 570 -11.06 3.44 -10.39
CA TYR A 570 -12.13 4.25 -10.96
C TYR A 570 -11.94 4.69 -12.42
N ARG A 571 -10.69 4.90 -12.89
CA ARG A 571 -10.44 5.23 -14.31
C ARG A 571 -10.78 4.08 -15.29
N ARG A 572 -10.87 2.84 -14.82
CA ARG A 572 -11.28 1.65 -15.60
C ARG A 572 -12.75 1.24 -15.37
N LEU A 573 -13.48 1.99 -14.54
CA LEU A 573 -14.85 1.69 -14.16
C LEU A 573 -15.84 2.76 -14.66
N ARG A 574 -17.08 2.36 -14.92
CA ARG A 574 -18.17 3.28 -15.24
C ARG A 574 -18.35 4.32 -14.11
N PRO A 575 -18.35 5.63 -14.41
CA PRO A 575 -18.54 6.70 -13.42
C PRO A 575 -19.87 6.63 -12.67
N GLY A 576 -19.95 7.33 -11.54
CA GLY A 576 -21.14 7.44 -10.69
C GLY A 576 -21.08 6.65 -9.39
N LEU A 577 -19.92 6.08 -9.04
CA LEU A 577 -19.72 5.30 -7.80
C LEU A 577 -19.34 6.19 -6.60
N LEU A 578 -18.78 7.38 -6.86
CA LEU A 578 -18.35 8.32 -5.83
C LEU A 578 -19.43 9.36 -5.51
N SER A 579 -20.22 9.77 -6.51
CA SER A 579 -21.25 10.79 -6.40
C SER A 579 -22.35 10.51 -5.36
N PRO A 580 -22.87 9.27 -5.22
CA PRO A 580 -23.84 8.95 -4.16
C PRO A 580 -23.18 9.01 -2.77
N LEU A 581 -21.94 8.54 -2.67
CA LEU A 581 -21.18 8.48 -1.42
C LEU A 581 -20.81 9.88 -0.91
N TRP A 582 -20.39 10.77 -1.81
CA TRP A 582 -20.09 12.19 -1.53
C TRP A 582 -21.29 12.91 -0.91
N LYS A 583 -22.48 12.68 -1.47
CA LYS A 583 -23.73 13.28 -0.98
C LYS A 583 -24.13 12.74 0.40
N GLN A 584 -24.04 11.41 0.59
CA GLN A 584 -24.47 10.77 1.83
C GLN A 584 -23.46 10.89 3.00
N ILE A 585 -22.16 11.08 2.76
CA ILE A 585 -21.19 11.24 3.86
C ILE A 585 -21.26 12.63 4.52
N ARG A 586 -21.74 13.66 3.81
CA ARG A 586 -21.72 15.07 4.26
C ARG A 586 -22.32 15.33 5.66
N PRO A 587 -23.47 14.75 6.07
CA PRO A 587 -24.01 14.98 7.42
C PRO A 587 -23.09 14.48 8.55
N TYR A 588 -22.32 13.42 8.30
CA TYR A 588 -21.50 12.75 9.32
C TYR A 588 -20.23 13.54 9.72
N ILE A 589 -19.85 14.56 8.94
CA ILE A 589 -18.74 15.49 9.26
C ILE A 589 -19.01 16.25 10.58
N ARG A 590 -20.28 16.56 10.87
CA ARG A 590 -20.74 17.23 12.10
C ARG A 590 -21.42 16.27 13.10
N HIS A 591 -21.17 14.96 13.00
CA HIS A 591 -21.74 13.95 13.90
C HIS A 591 -21.23 14.08 15.35
N ARG A 592 -22.03 13.70 16.35
CA ARG A 592 -21.69 13.82 17.79
C ARG A 592 -20.44 13.02 18.20
N ASP A 593 -20.21 11.85 17.60
CA ASP A 593 -19.04 11.01 17.87
C ASP A 593 -17.85 11.43 16.99
N VAL A 594 -16.75 11.86 17.64
CA VAL A 594 -15.50 12.28 17.00
C VAL A 594 -14.94 11.23 16.03
N ASN A 595 -15.07 9.94 16.34
CA ASN A 595 -14.55 8.86 15.49
C ASN A 595 -15.28 8.79 14.15
N VAL A 596 -16.58 9.09 14.13
CA VAL A 596 -17.40 9.16 12.92
C VAL A 596 -17.00 10.37 12.09
N ARG A 597 -16.79 11.54 12.71
CA ARG A 597 -16.33 12.77 12.04
C ARG A 597 -14.98 12.58 11.36
N VAL A 598 -13.99 12.08 12.09
CA VAL A 598 -12.65 11.78 11.57
C VAL A 598 -12.76 10.80 10.41
N SER A 599 -13.45 9.66 10.59
CA SER A 599 -13.58 8.66 9.51
C SER A 599 -14.28 9.24 8.27
N SER A 600 -15.23 10.18 8.43
CA SER A 600 -15.92 10.86 7.33
C SER A 600 -14.98 11.75 6.53
N LEU A 601 -14.09 12.47 7.21
CA LEU A 601 -13.02 13.26 6.59
C LEU A 601 -11.99 12.33 5.91
N THR A 602 -11.58 11.22 6.54
CA THR A 602 -10.71 10.20 5.93
C THR A 602 -11.29 9.66 4.63
N LEU A 603 -12.61 9.39 4.59
CA LEU A 603 -13.28 8.95 3.37
C LEU A 603 -13.25 10.02 2.28
N LEU A 604 -13.50 11.29 2.61
CA LEU A 604 -13.37 12.39 1.65
C LEU A 604 -11.92 12.55 1.14
N GLY A 605 -10.92 12.42 2.01
CA GLY A 605 -9.50 12.39 1.63
C GLY A 605 -9.15 11.21 0.70
N ALA A 606 -9.72 10.03 0.93
CA ALA A 606 -9.58 8.88 0.04
C ALA A 606 -10.23 9.14 -1.34
N MET A 607 -11.40 9.78 -1.38
CA MET A 607 -12.08 10.16 -2.62
C MET A 607 -11.31 11.21 -3.42
N LEU A 608 -10.66 12.17 -2.75
CA LEU A 608 -9.78 13.15 -3.38
C LEU A 608 -8.51 12.50 -3.96
N SER A 609 -7.85 11.63 -3.19
CA SER A 609 -6.54 11.08 -3.53
C SER A 609 -6.56 9.88 -4.48
N SER A 610 -7.68 9.15 -4.60
CA SER A 610 -7.78 7.99 -5.49
C SER A 610 -7.70 8.41 -6.96
N GLN A 611 -6.56 8.14 -7.61
CA GLN A 611 -6.32 8.41 -9.04
C GLN A 611 -6.56 9.87 -9.47
N ALA A 612 -6.24 10.83 -8.59
CA ALA A 612 -6.38 12.25 -8.88
C ALA A 612 -5.60 12.69 -10.15
N PRO A 613 -6.12 13.66 -10.93
CA PRO A 613 -7.50 14.13 -10.90
C PRO A 613 -8.47 13.05 -11.43
N LEU A 614 -9.69 12.98 -10.86
CA LEU A 614 -10.82 12.23 -11.42
C LEU A 614 -11.91 13.22 -11.88
N PRO A 615 -12.42 13.12 -13.13
CA PRO A 615 -13.48 14.01 -13.63
C PRO A 615 -14.76 14.00 -12.75
N GLU A 616 -15.16 12.84 -12.24
CA GLU A 616 -16.30 12.74 -11.32
C GLU A 616 -16.08 13.56 -10.03
N VAL A 617 -14.87 13.53 -9.47
CA VAL A 617 -14.53 14.26 -8.24
C VAL A 617 -14.40 15.76 -8.52
N GLN A 618 -13.83 16.15 -9.66
CA GLN A 618 -13.75 17.55 -10.09
C GLN A 618 -15.16 18.18 -10.24
N LEU A 619 -16.12 17.44 -10.79
CA LEU A 619 -17.53 17.84 -10.87
C LEU A 619 -18.24 17.90 -9.50
N LEU A 620 -17.84 17.05 -8.54
CA LEU A 620 -18.37 17.06 -7.17
C LEU A 620 -17.80 18.21 -6.31
N LEU A 621 -16.58 18.65 -6.62
CA LEU A 621 -15.93 19.82 -6.00
C LEU A 621 -16.50 21.15 -6.51
N LYS A 622 -16.89 21.24 -7.79
CA LYS A 622 -17.56 22.40 -8.40
C LYS A 622 -19.06 22.53 -8.07
N GLN A 623 -19.67 21.60 -7.33
CA GLN A 623 -21.09 21.68 -6.99
C GLN A 623 -21.38 22.72 -5.89
N PRO A 624 -22.29 23.70 -6.12
CA PRO A 624 -22.61 24.72 -5.14
C PRO A 624 -23.33 24.15 -3.91
N CYS A 625 -23.24 24.86 -2.79
CA CYS A 625 -23.67 24.38 -1.48
C CYS A 625 -25.20 24.43 -1.27
N SER A 626 -25.95 23.56 -1.96
CA SER A 626 -27.42 23.52 -2.01
C SER A 626 -28.11 23.02 -0.72
N GLY A 627 -27.71 23.48 0.46
CA GLY A 627 -28.17 22.94 1.74
C GLY A 627 -28.18 23.91 2.92
N SER A 628 -28.10 25.23 2.69
CA SER A 628 -28.03 26.22 3.78
C SER A 628 -28.54 27.61 3.39
N ARG A 629 -29.84 27.71 3.02
CA ARG A 629 -30.71 28.90 3.14
C ARG A 629 -32.13 28.63 2.57
N GLU A 630 -32.98 27.97 3.37
CA GLU A 630 -34.44 28.06 3.24
C GLU A 630 -35.04 28.70 4.50
N ARG A 631 -34.53 29.92 4.74
CA ARG A 631 -35.06 30.98 5.60
C ARG A 631 -34.33 32.27 5.16
N ASP A 632 -34.93 33.42 5.42
CA ASP A 632 -34.43 34.75 5.04
C ASP A 632 -34.41 35.04 3.52
N ALA A 633 -35.44 34.58 2.81
CA ALA A 633 -35.76 35.08 1.48
C ALA A 633 -36.47 36.45 1.56
N ASN A 634 -35.73 37.53 1.87
CA ASN A 634 -36.17 38.92 1.62
C ASN A 634 -35.06 39.98 1.80
N THR A 635 -34.12 40.04 0.85
CA THR A 635 -33.44 41.30 0.46
C THR A 635 -32.90 41.17 -0.96
N SER A 636 -33.44 41.96 -1.88
CA SER A 636 -32.98 42.02 -3.28
C SER A 636 -31.85 43.02 -3.46
N ALA A 637 -30.68 42.57 -3.89
CA ALA A 637 -29.59 43.45 -4.34
C ALA A 637 -28.91 42.82 -5.57
N ASP A 638 -28.99 43.51 -6.71
CA ASP A 638 -28.29 43.14 -7.94
C ASP A 638 -26.78 43.39 -7.79
N VAL A 639 -25.96 42.36 -7.98
CA VAL A 639 -24.51 42.50 -8.18
C VAL A 639 -24.08 41.64 -9.37
N LYS A 640 -23.68 42.29 -10.46
CA LYS A 640 -23.07 41.63 -11.61
C LYS A 640 -21.60 41.33 -11.30
N GLY A 641 -21.30 40.09 -10.94
CA GLY A 641 -19.95 39.62 -10.65
C GLY A 641 -19.99 38.19 -10.14
N ALA A 642 -20.04 37.22 -11.06
CA ALA A 642 -20.03 35.80 -10.71
C ALA A 642 -18.60 35.32 -10.44
N GLU A 643 -18.04 35.71 -9.29
CA GLU A 643 -16.86 35.03 -8.74
C GLU A 643 -17.22 33.55 -8.49
N GLU A 644 -16.40 32.60 -8.93
CA GLU A 644 -16.63 31.17 -8.67
C GLU A 644 -16.55 30.92 -7.16
N ALA A 645 -17.70 30.69 -6.51
CA ALA A 645 -17.79 30.51 -5.07
C ALA A 645 -16.85 29.37 -4.60
N PRO A 646 -16.04 29.57 -3.52
CA PRO A 646 -15.05 28.58 -3.11
C PRO A 646 -15.65 27.20 -2.84
N CYS A 647 -14.89 26.15 -3.13
CA CYS A 647 -15.32 24.78 -2.92
C CYS A 647 -15.83 24.56 -1.48
N TRP A 648 -17.07 24.07 -1.33
CA TRP A 648 -17.69 23.92 -0.02
C TRP A 648 -16.87 23.04 0.94
N LEU A 649 -16.12 22.06 0.43
CA LEU A 649 -15.28 21.18 1.23
C LEU A 649 -14.03 21.92 1.76
N LEU A 650 -13.46 22.83 0.96
CA LEU A 650 -12.39 23.72 1.39
C LEU A 650 -12.88 24.58 2.56
N GLN A 651 -14.02 25.27 2.37
CA GLN A 651 -14.64 26.11 3.42
C GLN A 651 -14.93 25.32 4.71
N VAL A 652 -15.48 24.10 4.60
CA VAL A 652 -15.76 23.24 5.77
C VAL A 652 -14.48 22.81 6.47
N CYS A 653 -13.41 22.45 5.75
CA CYS A 653 -12.15 22.07 6.37
C CYS A 653 -11.41 23.27 6.98
N VAL A 654 -11.41 24.44 6.35
CA VAL A 654 -10.90 25.70 6.94
C VAL A 654 -11.64 26.00 8.25
N ALA A 655 -12.97 25.95 8.24
CA ALA A 655 -13.81 26.19 9.42
C ALA A 655 -13.48 25.21 10.57
N LEU A 656 -13.43 23.90 10.29
CA LEU A 656 -13.11 22.86 11.29
C LEU A 656 -11.74 23.05 11.96
N VAL A 657 -10.77 23.66 11.27
CA VAL A 657 -9.44 23.93 11.82
C VAL A 657 -9.39 25.25 12.61
N THR A 658 -10.20 26.25 12.24
CA THR A 658 -10.01 27.66 12.67
C THR A 658 -11.09 28.23 13.57
N GLN A 659 -12.33 27.72 13.50
CA GLN A 659 -13.45 28.26 14.24
C GLN A 659 -13.59 27.56 15.60
N PRO A 660 -14.08 28.27 16.64
CA PRO A 660 -14.53 27.62 17.86
C PRO A 660 -15.73 26.72 17.51
N ARG A 661 -15.92 25.65 18.28
CA ARG A 661 -17.00 24.70 18.06
C ARG A 661 -18.37 25.37 18.21
N GLU A 662 -19.24 25.18 17.21
CA GLU A 662 -20.67 25.44 17.31
C GLU A 662 -21.32 24.43 18.27
N ASP A 663 -21.26 24.69 19.58
CA ASP A 663 -22.08 23.96 20.53
C ASP A 663 -23.55 24.34 20.32
N SER A 664 -24.31 23.37 19.80
CA SER A 664 -25.75 23.49 19.58
C SER A 664 -26.43 23.87 20.88
N CYS A 665 -26.94 25.11 20.96
CA CYS A 665 -27.45 25.68 22.20
C CYS A 665 -28.51 24.78 22.83
N SER A 666 -28.27 24.41 24.09
CA SER A 666 -29.30 23.89 24.98
C SER A 666 -30.06 25.08 25.53
N ASP A 667 -31.39 25.07 25.42
CA ASP A 667 -32.27 26.11 25.96
C ASP A 667 -32.26 26.08 27.51
N SER A 668 -31.27 26.74 28.12
CA SER A 668 -31.13 26.90 29.56
C SER A 668 -30.25 28.10 29.91
N ASP A 669 -30.87 29.20 30.35
CA ASP A 669 -30.19 30.45 30.71
C ASP A 669 -29.35 30.34 32.00
N THR A 670 -28.05 30.07 31.86
CA THR A 670 -27.03 30.51 32.83
C THR A 670 -25.75 30.91 32.12
N ALA A 671 -25.52 32.22 31.95
CA ALA A 671 -24.30 32.76 31.37
C ALA A 671 -23.12 32.70 32.36
N ALA A 672 -22.28 31.67 32.25
CA ALA A 672 -20.94 31.61 32.84
C ALA A 672 -19.97 31.06 31.79
N GLY A 673 -18.95 31.84 31.43
CA GLY A 673 -18.21 31.63 30.18
C GLY A 673 -17.28 30.41 30.18
N THR A 674 -17.70 29.31 29.54
CA THR A 674 -16.76 28.40 28.89
C THR A 674 -16.26 29.04 27.60
N SER A 675 -14.95 29.25 27.48
CA SER A 675 -14.34 29.71 26.24
C SER A 675 -14.62 28.73 25.11
N GLY A 676 -15.00 29.26 23.93
CA GLY A 676 -15.32 28.46 22.75
C GLY A 676 -14.11 27.66 22.29
N SER A 677 -14.03 26.39 22.70
CA SER A 677 -12.89 25.53 22.38
C SER A 677 -12.86 25.22 20.88
N LEU A 678 -11.65 25.09 20.32
CA LEU A 678 -11.48 24.58 18.97
C LEU A 678 -11.90 23.10 18.91
N GLU A 679 -12.12 22.61 17.69
CA GLU A 679 -12.45 21.20 17.47
C GLU A 679 -11.36 20.26 18.02
N PRO A 680 -11.70 19.01 18.44
CA PRO A 680 -10.71 18.06 18.93
C PRO A 680 -9.58 17.84 17.90
N SER A 681 -8.31 17.85 18.34
CA SER A 681 -7.14 17.75 17.45
C SER A 681 -7.28 16.67 16.35
N PRO A 682 -7.77 15.43 16.61
CA PRO A 682 -8.01 14.44 15.55
C PRO A 682 -8.89 14.91 14.39
N VAL A 683 -9.91 15.75 14.62
CA VAL A 683 -10.77 16.31 13.57
C VAL A 683 -10.01 17.37 12.77
N ARG A 684 -9.22 18.21 13.45
CA ARG A 684 -8.43 19.30 12.85
C ARG A 684 -7.30 18.77 11.98
N LEU A 685 -6.58 17.76 12.46
CA LEU A 685 -5.53 17.08 11.71
C LEU A 685 -6.08 16.41 10.44
N GLU A 686 -7.21 15.72 10.55
CA GLU A 686 -7.85 15.09 9.39
C GLU A 686 -8.38 16.13 8.38
N ALA A 687 -8.92 17.25 8.85
CA ALA A 687 -9.35 18.36 7.99
C ALA A 687 -8.16 19.00 7.23
N LEU A 688 -7.00 19.17 7.88
CA LEU A 688 -5.77 19.60 7.20
C LEU A 688 -5.28 18.58 6.18
N GLN A 689 -5.39 17.27 6.46
CA GLN A 689 -5.10 16.23 5.47
C GLN A 689 -6.06 16.27 4.28
N VAL A 690 -7.36 16.52 4.48
CA VAL A 690 -8.33 16.68 3.38
C VAL A 690 -7.95 17.89 2.50
N LEU A 691 -7.55 19.02 3.10
CA LEU A 691 -7.06 20.18 2.34
C LEU A 691 -5.79 19.85 1.55
N ALA A 692 -4.80 19.17 2.15
CA ALA A 692 -3.59 18.75 1.46
C ALA A 692 -3.88 17.83 0.25
N HIS A 693 -4.80 16.86 0.39
CA HIS A 693 -5.24 16.00 -0.72
C HIS A 693 -6.02 16.78 -1.80
N LEU A 694 -6.81 17.79 -1.43
CA LEU A 694 -7.53 18.66 -2.38
C LEU A 694 -6.54 19.48 -3.20
N VAL A 695 -5.59 20.15 -2.54
CA VAL A 695 -4.51 20.93 -3.16
C VAL A 695 -3.69 20.04 -4.11
N LYS A 696 -3.24 18.87 -3.63
CA LYS A 696 -2.42 17.93 -4.40
C LYS A 696 -3.11 17.38 -5.66
N GLY A 697 -4.40 17.11 -5.58
CA GLY A 697 -5.16 16.47 -6.66
C GLY A 697 -5.88 17.43 -7.61
N TYR A 698 -6.21 18.64 -7.14
CA TYR A 698 -7.12 19.58 -7.79
C TYR A 698 -6.68 21.04 -7.55
N PHE A 699 -5.36 21.32 -7.67
CA PHE A 699 -4.78 22.65 -7.42
C PHE A 699 -5.53 23.80 -8.13
N CYS A 700 -6.00 23.56 -9.35
CA CYS A 700 -6.78 24.51 -10.15
C CYS A 700 -8.11 24.96 -9.50
N LEU A 701 -8.63 24.23 -8.50
CA LEU A 701 -9.76 24.63 -7.67
C LEU A 701 -9.34 25.22 -6.32
N ALA A 702 -8.12 24.94 -5.86
CA ALA A 702 -7.56 25.49 -4.62
C ALA A 702 -6.93 26.88 -4.83
N GLN A 703 -6.47 27.19 -6.05
CA GLN A 703 -5.69 28.41 -6.35
C GLN A 703 -6.42 29.73 -6.02
N ALA A 704 -7.76 29.74 -6.11
CA ALA A 704 -8.58 30.90 -5.72
C ALA A 704 -8.43 31.26 -4.23
N SER A 705 -8.20 30.26 -3.37
CA SER A 705 -7.96 30.40 -1.92
C SER A 705 -6.46 30.33 -1.56
N LEU A 706 -5.52 30.56 -2.49
CA LEU A 706 -4.07 30.40 -2.23
C LEU A 706 -3.60 31.20 -0.99
N LEU A 707 -3.97 32.48 -0.89
CA LEU A 707 -3.58 33.33 0.23
C LEU A 707 -4.31 32.94 1.53
N GLU A 708 -5.59 32.56 1.45
CA GLU A 708 -6.38 32.04 2.58
C GLU A 708 -5.74 30.77 3.18
N LEU A 709 -5.33 29.82 2.33
CA LEU A 709 -4.66 28.59 2.75
C LEU A 709 -3.23 28.83 3.25
N GLY A 710 -2.54 29.85 2.73
CA GLY A 710 -1.27 30.35 3.29
C GLY A 710 -1.45 30.88 4.71
N GLN A 711 -2.44 31.74 4.93
CA GLN A 711 -2.77 32.31 6.25
C GLN A 711 -3.26 31.23 7.24
N LEU A 712 -4.05 30.27 6.78
CA LEU A 712 -4.42 29.07 7.56
C LEU A 712 -3.17 28.30 8.02
N SER A 713 -2.25 28.03 7.11
CA SER A 713 -1.03 27.27 7.40
C SER A 713 -0.13 28.04 8.38
N ALA A 714 0.00 29.36 8.20
CA ALA A 714 0.68 30.24 9.13
C ALA A 714 -0.03 30.35 10.50
N ARG A 715 -1.35 30.09 10.59
CA ARG A 715 -2.02 29.94 11.90
C ARG A 715 -1.67 28.59 12.54
N CYS A 716 -1.71 27.50 11.78
CA CYS A 716 -1.38 26.15 12.26
C CYS A 716 0.07 26.06 12.79
N LEU A 717 1.01 26.70 12.11
CA LEU A 717 2.43 26.80 12.50
C LEU A 717 2.69 27.63 13.77
N ARG A 718 1.69 28.36 14.30
CA ARG A 718 1.77 29.12 15.57
C ARG A 718 1.12 28.39 16.75
N GLU A 719 0.53 27.22 16.54
CA GLU A 719 -0.12 26.47 17.63
C GLU A 719 0.86 25.66 18.46
N GLN A 720 0.45 25.24 19.66
CA GLN A 720 1.27 24.46 20.59
C GLN A 720 1.28 22.95 20.29
N ASP A 721 0.38 22.44 19.43
CA ASP A 721 0.36 21.04 19.00
C ASP A 721 1.30 20.83 17.80
N PRO A 722 2.43 20.10 17.94
CA PRO A 722 3.37 19.86 16.84
C PRO A 722 2.74 19.09 15.68
N SER A 723 1.67 18.34 15.94
CA SER A 723 0.88 17.64 14.93
C SER A 723 0.17 18.63 14.02
N VAL A 724 -0.36 19.73 14.58
CA VAL A 724 -1.03 20.80 13.82
C VAL A 724 0.01 21.63 13.06
N GLN A 725 1.13 21.97 13.68
CA GLN A 725 2.27 22.60 13.00
C GLN A 725 2.72 21.78 11.77
N LEU A 726 2.92 20.46 11.93
CA LEU A 726 3.36 19.55 10.87
C LEU A 726 2.35 19.45 9.71
N HIS A 727 1.05 19.46 9.97
CA HIS A 727 0.05 19.43 8.89
C HIS A 727 -0.14 20.81 8.24
N GLY A 728 0.15 21.91 8.93
CA GLY A 728 0.31 23.23 8.34
C GLY A 728 1.50 23.32 7.37
N ALA A 729 2.66 22.78 7.75
CA ALA A 729 3.83 22.71 6.87
C ALA A 729 3.54 21.91 5.59
N LYS A 730 2.95 20.71 5.72
CA LYS A 730 2.56 19.88 4.56
C LYS A 730 1.56 20.56 3.63
N LEU A 731 0.66 21.40 4.15
CA LEU A 731 -0.26 22.15 3.30
C LEU A 731 0.48 23.19 2.43
N LEU A 732 1.51 23.85 2.98
CA LEU A 732 2.40 24.73 2.21
C LEU A 732 3.24 23.97 1.18
N GLU A 733 3.78 22.81 1.53
CA GLU A 733 4.53 21.92 0.63
C GLU A 733 3.70 21.52 -0.61
N GLU A 734 2.44 21.12 -0.41
CA GLU A 734 1.53 20.77 -1.50
C GLU A 734 1.09 22.00 -2.32
N LEU A 735 0.90 23.18 -1.69
CA LEU A 735 0.57 24.42 -2.39
C LEU A 735 1.70 24.86 -3.33
N GLY A 736 2.94 24.92 -2.83
CA GLY A 736 4.12 25.21 -3.65
C GLY A 736 4.33 24.19 -4.76
N THR A 737 4.14 22.91 -4.45
CA THR A 737 4.19 21.81 -5.43
C THR A 737 3.14 21.95 -6.52
N GLY A 738 1.91 22.39 -6.18
CA GLY A 738 0.85 22.67 -7.14
C GLY A 738 1.19 23.82 -8.09
N ILE A 739 1.76 24.92 -7.57
CA ILE A 739 2.27 26.03 -8.37
C ILE A 739 3.37 25.56 -9.34
N ILE A 740 4.35 24.79 -8.87
CA ILE A 740 5.44 24.25 -9.71
C ILE A 740 4.89 23.31 -10.80
N GLN A 741 3.87 22.50 -10.51
CA GLN A 741 3.26 21.64 -11.53
C GLN A 741 2.51 22.43 -12.60
N GLN A 742 1.77 23.47 -12.20
CA GLN A 742 1.05 24.35 -13.13
C GLN A 742 2.01 25.08 -14.08
N TYR A 743 3.17 25.53 -13.59
CA TYR A 743 4.23 26.16 -14.38
C TYR A 743 5.09 25.19 -15.21
N ARG A 744 4.81 23.88 -15.17
CA ARG A 744 5.50 22.84 -15.96
C ARG A 744 4.61 22.16 -17.01
N ALA A 745 3.32 22.47 -17.06
CA ALA A 745 2.40 21.86 -18.01
C ALA A 745 2.48 22.57 -19.38
N ASP A 746 2.55 21.81 -20.46
CA ASP A 746 2.57 22.39 -21.81
C ASP A 746 1.25 23.13 -22.12
N PRO A 747 1.32 24.33 -22.72
CA PRO A 747 0.15 25.15 -23.05
C PRO A 747 -0.69 24.57 -24.19
N THR A 748 -0.20 23.55 -24.88
CA THR A 748 -0.87 22.85 -25.99
C THR A 748 -1.91 21.82 -25.54
N THR A 749 -1.89 21.41 -24.27
CA THR A 749 -2.65 20.24 -23.77
C THR A 749 -3.69 20.60 -22.71
N SER A 750 -3.79 21.86 -22.29
CA SER A 750 -4.49 22.28 -21.07
C SER A 750 -5.72 23.17 -21.31
N GLU A 751 -6.87 22.56 -21.59
CA GLU A 751 -8.15 23.26 -21.48
C GLU A 751 -8.43 23.66 -20.01
N SER A 752 -8.75 24.94 -19.80
CA SER A 752 -9.69 25.52 -18.81
C SER A 752 -9.21 26.42 -17.65
N VAL A 753 -7.92 26.49 -17.25
CA VAL A 753 -7.51 27.37 -16.12
C VAL A 753 -6.15 28.05 -16.35
N SER A 754 -6.10 29.38 -16.15
CA SER A 754 -4.87 30.18 -16.24
C SER A 754 -3.94 29.99 -15.02
N PRO A 755 -2.61 30.09 -15.22
CA PRO A 755 -1.66 29.97 -14.12
C PRO A 755 -1.79 31.12 -13.10
N VAL A 756 -1.52 30.81 -11.82
CA VAL A 756 -1.43 31.82 -10.75
C VAL A 756 -0.33 32.84 -11.09
N PRO A 757 -0.61 34.15 -11.19
CA PRO A 757 0.39 35.14 -11.57
C PRO A 757 1.62 35.13 -10.64
N VAL A 758 2.82 35.25 -11.21
CA VAL A 758 4.08 35.18 -10.44
C VAL A 758 4.12 36.21 -9.30
N SER A 759 3.56 37.40 -9.49
CA SER A 759 3.42 38.42 -8.44
C SER A 759 2.62 37.94 -7.22
N GLN A 760 1.56 37.16 -7.43
CA GLN A 760 0.76 36.55 -6.36
C GLN A 760 1.52 35.39 -5.68
N VAL A 761 2.33 34.65 -6.44
CA VAL A 761 3.24 33.62 -5.89
C VAL A 761 4.34 34.26 -5.03
N VAL A 762 4.90 35.39 -5.45
CA VAL A 762 5.89 36.18 -4.69
C VAL A 762 5.28 36.75 -3.41
N GLN A 763 4.05 37.27 -3.47
CA GLN A 763 3.32 37.70 -2.27
C GLN A 763 3.11 36.54 -1.29
N PHE A 764 2.57 35.40 -1.76
CA PHE A 764 2.34 34.21 -0.94
C PHE A 764 3.62 33.76 -0.22
N TRP A 765 4.73 33.62 -0.94
CA TRP A 765 6.00 33.22 -0.32
C TRP A 765 6.58 34.30 0.60
N SER A 766 6.38 35.58 0.32
CA SER A 766 6.78 36.66 1.22
C SER A 766 6.03 36.61 2.56
N GLU A 767 4.70 36.39 2.55
CA GLU A 767 3.89 36.20 3.76
C GLU A 767 4.27 34.93 4.54
N VAL A 768 4.59 33.84 3.85
CA VAL A 768 5.00 32.57 4.46
C VAL A 768 6.39 32.63 5.09
N LEU A 769 7.37 33.24 4.41
CA LEU A 769 8.78 33.31 4.84
C LEU A 769 9.05 34.39 5.88
N THR A 770 8.26 35.48 5.90
CA THR A 770 8.21 36.42 7.05
C THR A 770 7.35 35.88 8.21
N GLY A 771 6.63 34.79 7.97
CA GLY A 771 5.79 34.09 8.93
C GLY A 771 6.53 33.04 9.78
N PRO A 772 5.78 32.16 10.47
CA PRO A 772 6.31 31.21 11.45
C PRO A 772 7.10 30.03 10.85
N LEU A 773 7.22 29.91 9.52
CA LEU A 773 7.93 28.80 8.88
C LEU A 773 9.41 28.74 9.30
N ILE A 774 10.03 29.89 9.55
CA ILE A 774 11.41 29.97 10.06
C ILE A 774 11.53 29.35 11.46
N GLY A 775 10.54 29.58 12.35
CA GLY A 775 10.47 28.94 13.66
C GLY A 775 10.30 27.41 13.57
N ALA A 776 9.55 26.93 12.57
CA ALA A 776 9.40 25.50 12.30
C ALA A 776 10.68 24.84 11.75
N LEU A 777 11.49 25.56 10.97
CA LEU A 777 12.83 25.14 10.53
C LEU A 777 13.82 25.07 11.70
N GLN A 778 13.67 25.96 12.69
CA GLN A 778 14.56 26.04 13.87
C GLN A 778 14.10 25.18 15.07
N ASN A 779 12.99 24.44 14.96
CA ASN A 779 12.45 23.65 16.07
C ASN A 779 13.13 22.27 16.22
N GLU A 780 14.31 22.25 16.86
CA GLU A 780 15.10 21.05 17.12
C GLU A 780 14.36 19.94 17.90
N GLN A 781 13.33 20.30 18.69
CA GLN A 781 12.54 19.32 19.46
C GLN A 781 11.68 18.44 18.54
N HIS A 782 11.36 18.90 17.33
CA HIS A 782 10.47 18.20 16.40
C HIS A 782 11.10 18.04 15.00
N PRO A 783 12.07 17.12 14.83
CA PRO A 783 12.75 16.90 13.55
C PRO A 783 11.83 16.56 12.37
N THR A 784 10.66 15.97 12.62
CA THR A 784 9.64 15.70 11.58
C THR A 784 9.00 16.98 11.03
N LEU A 785 8.85 18.02 11.87
CA LEU A 785 8.42 19.35 11.45
C LEU A 785 9.51 20.05 10.64
N GLN A 786 10.75 20.07 11.15
CA GLN A 786 11.90 20.62 10.42
C GLN A 786 12.07 19.97 9.04
N THR A 787 11.91 18.64 8.96
CA THR A 787 11.94 17.89 7.69
C THR A 787 10.89 18.41 6.70
N SER A 788 9.62 18.54 7.14
CA SER A 788 8.54 19.04 6.27
C SER A 788 8.69 20.52 5.92
N ALA A 789 9.29 21.33 6.79
CA ALA A 789 9.61 22.72 6.50
C ALA A 789 10.77 22.86 5.48
N CYS A 790 11.77 21.97 5.50
CA CYS A 790 12.80 21.87 4.45
C CYS A 790 12.20 21.44 3.11
N ASP A 791 11.34 20.42 3.08
CA ASP A 791 10.64 20.02 1.84
C ASP A 791 9.69 21.13 1.36
N THR A 792 9.08 21.93 2.27
CA THR A 792 8.32 23.15 1.94
C THR A 792 9.17 24.20 1.23
N LEU A 793 10.39 24.51 1.72
CA LEU A 793 11.32 25.39 1.01
C LEU A 793 11.67 24.85 -0.39
N SER A 794 11.80 23.53 -0.54
CA SER A 794 12.04 22.89 -1.85
C SER A 794 10.87 22.99 -2.84
N SER A 795 9.74 23.60 -2.44
CA SER A 795 8.53 23.81 -3.26
C SER A 795 8.32 25.26 -3.72
N ILE A 796 9.29 26.16 -3.48
CA ILE A 796 9.26 27.53 -4.04
C ILE A 796 9.51 27.50 -5.55
N LEU A 797 8.71 28.24 -6.32
CA LEU A 797 8.86 28.40 -7.78
C LEU A 797 10.12 29.24 -8.09
N PRO A 798 11.05 28.82 -8.98
CA PRO A 798 12.30 29.53 -9.23
C PRO A 798 12.11 30.99 -9.68
N GLN A 799 11.13 31.24 -10.55
CA GLN A 799 10.79 32.57 -11.07
C GLN A 799 10.18 33.50 -10.01
N ALA A 800 9.66 32.94 -8.91
CA ALA A 800 9.22 33.71 -7.75
C ALA A 800 10.36 33.90 -6.74
N PHE A 801 11.23 32.89 -6.56
CA PHE A 801 12.40 33.00 -5.69
C PHE A 801 13.30 34.17 -6.08
N SER A 802 13.58 34.32 -7.39
CA SER A 802 14.38 35.44 -7.93
C SER A 802 13.74 36.83 -7.76
N GLN A 803 12.48 36.90 -7.36
CA GLN A 803 11.72 38.13 -7.09
C GLN A 803 11.45 38.35 -5.59
N LEU A 804 11.90 37.44 -4.71
CA LEU A 804 11.90 37.66 -3.26
C LEU A 804 13.01 38.67 -2.88
N PRO A 805 12.85 39.44 -1.80
CA PRO A 805 13.92 40.32 -1.32
C PRO A 805 15.20 39.54 -1.00
N ASP A 806 16.37 40.08 -1.34
CA ASP A 806 17.68 39.41 -1.25
C ASP A 806 17.93 38.81 0.15
N LYS A 807 17.55 39.56 1.21
CA LYS A 807 17.65 39.10 2.61
C LYS A 807 16.85 37.82 2.87
N THR A 808 15.71 37.65 2.21
CA THR A 808 14.87 36.45 2.29
C THR A 808 15.44 35.30 1.47
N GLN A 809 16.03 35.58 0.30
CA GLN A 809 16.75 34.57 -0.51
C GLN A 809 17.94 34.01 0.30
N VAL A 810 18.79 34.90 0.84
CA VAL A 810 19.94 34.55 1.69
C VAL A 810 19.50 33.82 2.96
N LEU A 811 18.39 34.20 3.59
CA LEU A 811 17.84 33.49 4.76
C LEU A 811 17.48 32.03 4.41
N CYS A 812 16.83 31.79 3.27
CA CYS A 812 16.50 30.43 2.84
C CYS A 812 17.76 29.58 2.62
N ILE A 813 18.75 30.14 1.93
CA ILE A 813 20.03 29.47 1.62
C ILE A 813 20.80 29.14 2.91
N THR A 814 21.00 30.12 3.79
CA THR A 814 21.79 29.97 5.02
C THR A 814 21.15 29.01 6.03
N VAL A 815 19.81 29.01 6.16
CA VAL A 815 19.10 28.05 7.01
C VAL A 815 19.22 26.62 6.45
N LEU A 816 19.07 26.43 5.14
CA LEU A 816 19.24 25.11 4.51
C LEU A 816 20.68 24.59 4.63
N LEU A 817 21.69 25.43 4.42
CA LEU A 817 23.10 25.09 4.63
C LEU A 817 23.35 24.68 6.09
N GLY A 818 22.90 25.47 7.06
CA GLY A 818 23.03 25.14 8.49
C GLY A 818 22.36 23.81 8.86
N LEU A 819 21.17 23.53 8.33
CA LEU A 819 20.45 22.28 8.60
C LEU A 819 21.10 21.03 7.97
N THR A 820 22.08 21.17 7.06
CA THR A 820 22.91 20.02 6.62
C THR A 820 23.84 19.49 7.72
N TYR A 821 24.13 20.29 8.74
CA TYR A 821 24.92 19.90 9.91
C TYR A 821 24.07 19.34 11.07
N SER A 822 22.75 19.23 10.90
CA SER A 822 21.85 18.67 11.92
C SER A 822 22.22 17.23 12.29
N GLU A 823 22.26 16.91 13.59
CA GLU A 823 22.43 15.54 14.09
C GLU A 823 21.28 14.61 13.65
N ASN A 824 20.11 15.15 13.29
CA ASN A 824 18.99 14.33 12.85
C ASN A 824 19.08 13.99 11.36
N SER A 825 19.24 12.69 11.05
CA SER A 825 19.34 12.18 9.68
C SER A 825 18.12 12.43 8.77
N LEU A 826 16.93 12.75 9.30
CA LEU A 826 15.78 13.13 8.46
C LEU A 826 15.89 14.59 8.01
N VAL A 827 16.21 15.49 8.95
CA VAL A 827 16.39 16.93 8.70
C VAL A 827 17.55 17.16 7.74
N LYS A 828 18.71 16.53 8.01
CA LYS A 828 19.88 16.55 7.14
C LYS A 828 19.56 16.07 5.72
N ALA A 829 18.78 14.99 5.59
CA ALA A 829 18.38 14.42 4.30
C ALA A 829 17.39 15.30 3.51
N ALA A 830 16.56 16.10 4.19
CA ALA A 830 15.67 17.08 3.55
C ALA A 830 16.41 18.39 3.20
N ALA A 831 17.27 18.88 4.09
CA ALA A 831 18.07 20.09 3.89
C ALA A 831 19.00 19.96 2.67
N VAL A 832 19.81 18.89 2.60
CA VAL A 832 20.71 18.65 1.46
C VAL A 832 19.92 18.50 0.14
N ARG A 833 18.73 17.90 0.20
CA ARG A 833 17.82 17.76 -0.94
C ARG A 833 17.28 19.12 -1.40
N ALA A 834 16.93 20.01 -0.49
CA ALA A 834 16.39 21.33 -0.83
C ALA A 834 17.48 22.19 -1.51
N LEU A 835 18.72 22.15 -1.03
CA LEU A 835 19.87 22.72 -1.74
C LEU A 835 20.06 22.09 -3.13
N GLY A 836 19.92 20.77 -3.24
CA GLY A 836 19.88 20.04 -4.52
C GLY A 836 18.69 20.37 -5.43
N VAL A 837 17.71 21.18 -4.98
CA VAL A 837 16.67 21.78 -5.82
C VAL A 837 17.04 23.23 -6.16
N TYR A 838 17.54 24.00 -5.19
CA TYR A 838 17.94 25.40 -5.36
C TYR A 838 19.11 25.55 -6.36
N ILE A 839 20.00 24.56 -6.45
CA ILE A 839 21.07 24.52 -7.46
C ILE A 839 20.57 24.55 -8.90
N LEU A 840 19.30 24.19 -9.14
CA LEU A 840 18.65 24.24 -10.45
C LEU A 840 17.95 25.60 -10.73
N PHE A 841 18.02 26.56 -9.81
CA PHE A 841 17.36 27.87 -9.99
C PHE A 841 18.27 28.78 -10.84
N PRO A 842 17.78 29.41 -11.93
CA PRO A 842 18.61 30.25 -12.81
C PRO A 842 19.35 31.37 -12.08
N CYS A 843 18.73 32.00 -11.09
CA CYS A 843 19.34 33.08 -10.30
C CYS A 843 20.37 32.61 -9.24
N LEU A 844 20.57 31.30 -9.05
CA LEU A 844 21.50 30.74 -8.08
C LEU A 844 22.57 29.84 -8.72
N ARG A 845 22.24 29.15 -9.81
CA ARG A 845 23.19 28.28 -10.53
C ARG A 845 24.42 29.02 -11.06
N GLU A 846 24.25 30.30 -11.40
CA GLU A 846 25.30 31.16 -11.95
C GLU A 846 26.15 31.83 -10.84
N ASP A 847 25.74 31.73 -9.57
CA ASP A 847 26.54 32.17 -8.41
C ASP A 847 27.53 31.06 -8.01
N VAL A 848 28.79 31.22 -8.42
CA VAL A 848 29.89 30.28 -8.12
C VAL A 848 30.11 30.09 -6.61
N MET A 849 29.85 31.11 -5.78
CA MET A 849 29.97 30.98 -4.32
C MET A 849 28.87 30.09 -3.75
N PHE A 850 27.61 30.30 -4.16
CA PHE A 850 26.50 29.42 -3.78
C PHE A 850 26.70 27.98 -4.28
N VAL A 851 27.18 27.80 -5.51
CA VAL A 851 27.53 26.48 -6.06
C VAL A 851 28.63 25.82 -5.22
N ALA A 852 29.67 26.57 -4.84
CA ALA A 852 30.78 26.05 -4.04
C ALA A 852 30.39 25.68 -2.61
N ASP A 853 29.61 26.52 -1.92
CA ASP A 853 29.09 26.22 -0.57
C ASP A 853 28.15 25.02 -0.59
N THR A 854 27.23 24.99 -1.57
CA THR A 854 26.32 23.86 -1.78
C THR A 854 27.08 22.57 -2.06
N ALA A 855 28.14 22.60 -2.87
CA ALA A 855 28.99 21.46 -3.12
C ALA A 855 29.71 20.98 -1.84
N ASN A 856 30.34 21.87 -1.06
CA ASN A 856 31.00 21.48 0.19
C ASN A 856 30.01 20.90 1.23
N ALA A 857 28.79 21.44 1.31
CA ALA A 857 27.73 20.89 2.16
C ALA A 857 27.29 19.48 1.67
N ILE A 858 27.01 19.32 0.38
CA ILE A 858 26.65 18.02 -0.21
C ILE A 858 27.74 16.97 0.02
N LEU A 859 29.02 17.32 -0.19
CA LEU A 859 30.16 16.41 0.02
C LEU A 859 30.29 15.98 1.49
N THR A 860 30.14 16.91 2.43
CA THR A 860 30.14 16.62 3.88
C THR A 860 29.03 15.62 4.26
N VAL A 861 27.87 15.73 3.61
CA VAL A 861 26.69 14.89 3.86
C VAL A 861 26.75 13.56 3.09
N LEU A 862 27.59 13.45 2.06
CA LEU A 862 27.73 12.24 1.23
C LEU A 862 28.40 11.08 1.96
N ASP A 863 29.16 11.34 3.03
CA ASP A 863 29.78 10.32 3.91
C ASP A 863 28.98 10.04 5.20
N ASP A 864 27.75 10.56 5.33
CA ASP A 864 26.92 10.35 6.52
C ASP A 864 26.60 8.85 6.77
N ARG A 865 26.49 8.46 8.05
CA ARG A 865 26.22 7.07 8.46
C ARG A 865 24.90 6.53 7.87
N SER A 866 23.90 7.38 7.68
CA SER A 866 22.57 7.00 7.18
C SER A 866 22.53 6.82 5.66
N PRO A 867 22.17 5.62 5.14
CA PRO A 867 22.08 5.40 3.69
C PRO A 867 20.93 6.20 3.02
N ASN A 868 19.97 6.72 3.80
CA ASN A 868 18.97 7.64 3.27
C ASN A 868 19.56 9.05 3.05
N VAL A 869 20.41 9.51 3.97
CA VAL A 869 21.12 10.79 3.84
C VAL A 869 22.04 10.76 2.63
N ARG A 870 22.92 9.75 2.52
CA ARG A 870 23.83 9.60 1.37
C ARG A 870 23.10 9.52 0.04
N ALA A 871 21.92 8.89 0.00
CA ALA A 871 21.10 8.82 -1.21
C ALA A 871 20.49 10.19 -1.61
N LYS A 872 20.24 11.10 -0.66
CA LYS A 872 19.83 12.48 -0.95
C LYS A 872 21.02 13.37 -1.31
N ALA A 873 22.17 13.21 -0.65
CA ALA A 873 23.41 13.89 -1.03
C ALA A 873 23.84 13.51 -2.46
N ALA A 874 23.89 12.22 -2.79
CA ALA A 874 24.28 11.76 -4.14
C ALA A 874 23.32 12.25 -5.24
N TRP A 875 22.01 12.31 -4.97
CA TRP A 875 21.04 12.90 -5.89
C TRP A 875 21.28 14.41 -6.10
N SER A 876 21.59 15.12 -5.01
CA SER A 876 21.87 16.55 -5.03
C SER A 876 23.21 16.88 -5.72
N LEU A 877 24.22 16.03 -5.53
CA LEU A 877 25.50 16.10 -6.26
C LEU A 877 25.27 15.89 -7.76
N GLY A 878 24.43 14.93 -8.13
CA GLY A 878 24.00 14.71 -9.50
C GLY A 878 23.45 16.00 -10.12
N ASN A 879 22.39 16.56 -9.53
CA ASN A 879 21.78 17.82 -9.99
C ASN A 879 22.79 18.98 -10.10
N LEU A 880 23.70 19.11 -9.13
CA LEU A 880 24.75 20.12 -9.16
C LEU A 880 25.71 19.89 -10.34
N THR A 881 26.11 18.64 -10.61
CA THR A 881 26.97 18.34 -11.77
C THR A 881 26.26 18.43 -13.12
N ASP A 882 24.93 18.26 -13.19
CA ASP A 882 24.17 18.60 -14.41
C ASP A 882 24.20 20.12 -14.63
N THR A 883 24.03 20.88 -13.55
CA THR A 883 24.08 22.34 -13.55
C THR A 883 25.43 22.87 -14.05
N LEU A 884 26.54 22.23 -13.67
CA LEU A 884 27.87 22.58 -14.19
C LEU A 884 27.96 22.43 -15.72
N ILE A 885 27.38 21.37 -16.31
CA ILE A 885 27.36 21.18 -17.77
C ILE A 885 26.47 22.24 -18.45
N VAL A 886 25.26 22.45 -17.95
CA VAL A 886 24.34 23.46 -18.51
C VAL A 886 24.95 24.86 -18.47
N ASN A 887 25.69 25.22 -17.41
CA ASN A 887 26.40 26.50 -17.34
C ASN A 887 27.62 26.54 -18.28
N MET A 888 28.39 25.46 -18.40
CA MET A 888 29.50 25.37 -19.36
C MET A 888 29.03 25.59 -20.82
N GLU A 889 27.84 25.10 -21.16
CA GLU A 889 27.24 25.29 -22.50
C GLU A 889 26.59 26.69 -22.69
N SER A 890 25.99 27.27 -21.65
CA SER A 890 25.20 28.52 -21.77
C SER A 890 25.87 29.81 -21.30
N VAL A 891 26.85 29.72 -20.40
CA VAL A 891 27.65 30.85 -19.87
C VAL A 891 29.06 30.84 -20.47
N GLY A 892 29.62 29.66 -20.74
CA GLY A 892 30.93 29.48 -21.39
C GLY A 892 32.07 29.23 -20.41
N LEU A 893 33.30 29.50 -20.86
CA LEU A 893 34.53 29.14 -20.16
C LEU A 893 34.76 29.89 -18.84
N ASP A 894 34.30 31.14 -18.74
CA ASP A 894 34.54 32.02 -17.58
C ASP A 894 34.04 31.37 -16.26
N PHE A 895 32.82 30.82 -16.27
CA PHE A 895 32.24 30.07 -15.14
C PHE A 895 33.04 28.81 -14.78
N GLN A 896 33.70 28.20 -15.76
CA GLN A 896 34.51 26.99 -15.58
C GLN A 896 35.90 27.30 -14.99
N GLU A 897 36.45 28.50 -15.25
CA GLU A 897 37.72 28.97 -14.69
C GLU A 897 37.58 29.53 -13.26
N GLU A 898 36.41 30.07 -12.89
CA GLU A 898 36.14 30.54 -11.52
C GLU A 898 36.01 29.40 -10.49
N LEU A 899 35.73 28.17 -10.93
CA LEU A 899 35.50 27.04 -10.01
C LEU A 899 36.81 26.40 -9.53
N SER A 900 36.98 26.31 -8.20
CA SER A 900 38.24 25.86 -7.59
C SER A 900 38.66 24.42 -7.97
N ASP A 901 39.90 24.28 -8.46
CA ASP A 901 40.69 23.04 -8.56
C ASP A 901 40.41 22.04 -7.42
N MET A 902 40.51 22.55 -6.18
CA MET A 902 40.44 21.71 -4.98
C MET A 902 39.00 21.24 -4.69
N LEU A 903 38.00 21.98 -5.15
CA LEU A 903 36.59 21.56 -5.06
C LEU A 903 36.30 20.49 -6.11
N LEU A 904 36.67 20.71 -7.38
CA LEU A 904 36.55 19.71 -8.45
C LEU A 904 37.24 18.38 -8.07
N LEU A 905 38.44 18.47 -7.51
CA LEU A 905 39.22 17.32 -7.06
C LEU A 905 38.54 16.56 -5.89
N LYS A 906 37.94 17.28 -4.93
CA LYS A 906 37.11 16.66 -3.86
C LYS A 906 35.88 15.99 -4.45
N MET A 907 35.13 16.68 -5.32
CA MET A 907 33.90 16.17 -5.93
C MET A 907 34.14 14.87 -6.69
N LEU A 908 35.19 14.81 -7.52
CA LEU A 908 35.56 13.62 -8.28
C LEU A 908 35.90 12.44 -7.35
N ARG A 909 36.65 12.68 -6.27
CA ARG A 909 37.02 11.65 -5.28
C ARG A 909 35.80 11.13 -4.50
N SER A 910 34.98 12.02 -3.95
CA SER A 910 33.79 11.63 -3.17
C SER A 910 32.71 10.97 -4.03
N ALA A 911 32.54 11.39 -5.29
CA ALA A 911 31.68 10.69 -6.25
C ALA A 911 32.20 9.28 -6.58
N THR A 912 33.52 9.11 -6.69
CA THR A 912 34.17 7.79 -6.90
C THR A 912 34.00 6.88 -5.67
N GLN A 913 34.08 7.43 -4.46
CA GLN A 913 33.80 6.70 -3.23
C GLN A 913 32.31 6.31 -3.12
N ALA A 914 31.40 7.25 -3.41
CA ALA A 914 29.96 7.03 -3.37
C ALA A 914 29.46 6.04 -4.45
N SER A 915 30.19 5.87 -5.56
CA SER A 915 29.90 4.82 -6.54
C SER A 915 30.17 3.40 -6.01
N GLY A 916 30.81 3.22 -4.86
CA GLY A 916 30.93 1.91 -4.21
C GLY A 916 29.66 1.43 -3.50
N ASP A 917 28.78 2.34 -3.08
CA ASP A 917 27.64 2.07 -2.18
C ASP A 917 26.44 1.39 -2.90
N LYS A 918 25.30 1.27 -2.21
CA LYS A 918 24.05 0.69 -2.69
C LYS A 918 23.44 1.50 -3.84
N ASP A 919 22.70 0.82 -4.72
CA ASP A 919 22.19 1.30 -6.00
C ASP A 919 21.53 2.70 -6.00
N ARG A 920 20.84 3.09 -4.92
CA ARG A 920 20.25 4.45 -4.78
C ARG A 920 21.29 5.58 -4.66
N VAL A 921 22.44 5.30 -4.07
CA VAL A 921 23.59 6.23 -3.99
C VAL A 921 24.38 6.11 -5.29
N LYS A 922 24.81 4.88 -5.60
CA LYS A 922 25.63 4.50 -6.76
C LYS A 922 25.08 5.03 -8.09
N SER A 923 23.77 4.96 -8.36
CA SER A 923 23.21 5.48 -9.62
C SER A 923 23.42 6.98 -9.82
N ASN A 924 23.30 7.79 -8.76
CA ASN A 924 23.50 9.24 -8.86
C ASN A 924 24.99 9.61 -8.80
N ALA A 925 25.78 8.84 -8.04
CA ALA A 925 27.23 8.99 -7.98
C ALA A 925 27.90 8.77 -9.35
N VAL A 926 27.54 7.70 -10.09
CA VAL A 926 28.10 7.49 -11.44
C VAL A 926 27.65 8.55 -12.44
N ARG A 927 26.41 9.08 -12.34
CA ARG A 927 25.99 10.23 -13.15
C ARG A 927 26.86 11.46 -12.85
N SER A 928 27.13 11.71 -11.57
CA SER A 928 28.02 12.79 -11.13
C SER A 928 29.44 12.65 -11.69
N LEU A 929 29.98 11.42 -11.73
CA LEU A 929 31.30 11.15 -12.32
C LEU A 929 31.36 11.48 -13.81
N GLY A 930 30.39 11.02 -14.61
CA GLY A 930 30.38 11.28 -16.05
C GLY A 930 30.35 12.77 -16.38
N ASN A 931 29.52 13.53 -15.65
CA ASN A 931 29.43 14.98 -15.80
C ASN A 931 30.73 15.68 -15.35
N LEU A 932 31.32 15.29 -14.20
CA LEU A 932 32.59 15.87 -13.75
C LEU A 932 33.74 15.59 -14.73
N LEU A 933 33.80 14.38 -15.30
CA LEU A 933 34.79 14.00 -16.30
C LEU A 933 34.62 14.76 -17.62
N HIS A 934 33.39 15.07 -18.01
CA HIS A 934 33.12 16.01 -19.11
C HIS A 934 33.69 17.39 -18.78
N PHE A 935 33.36 17.94 -17.59
CA PHE A 935 33.70 19.30 -17.16
C PHE A 935 35.20 19.56 -16.88
N LEU A 936 36.10 18.57 -16.95
CA LEU A 936 37.54 18.77 -16.72
C LEU A 936 38.26 19.39 -17.93
N GLN A 937 38.56 20.69 -17.86
CA GLN A 937 39.46 21.37 -18.81
C GLN A 937 40.85 20.70 -18.94
N PRO A 938 41.57 20.88 -20.08
CA PRO A 938 42.92 20.35 -20.29
C PRO A 938 43.94 20.68 -19.19
N VAL A 939 43.82 21.85 -18.56
CA VAL A 939 44.71 22.30 -17.48
C VAL A 939 44.57 21.45 -16.21
N HIS A 940 43.44 20.78 -15.99
CA HIS A 940 43.27 19.82 -14.90
C HIS A 940 43.98 18.50 -15.19
N LEU A 941 43.94 18.05 -16.45
CA LEU A 941 44.45 16.75 -16.88
C LEU A 941 45.99 16.68 -16.83
N THR A 942 46.67 17.83 -16.90
CA THR A 942 48.13 17.94 -16.74
C THR A 942 48.57 18.11 -15.28
N LYS A 943 47.66 18.42 -14.33
CA LYS A 943 47.99 18.56 -12.90
C LYS A 943 48.13 17.17 -12.25
N PRO A 944 49.29 16.81 -11.66
CA PRO A 944 49.52 15.48 -11.08
C PRO A 944 48.48 15.04 -10.04
N ALA A 945 47.83 15.98 -9.35
CA ALA A 945 46.81 15.72 -8.33
C ALA A 945 45.52 15.07 -8.89
N PHE A 946 45.21 15.29 -10.18
CA PHE A 946 44.01 14.77 -10.86
C PHE A 946 44.22 13.42 -11.54
N VAL A 947 45.45 13.06 -11.91
CA VAL A 947 45.76 11.87 -12.73
C VAL A 947 45.22 10.58 -12.10
N GLN A 948 45.53 10.32 -10.83
CA GLN A 948 45.05 9.13 -10.12
C GLN A 948 43.52 9.16 -9.88
N PRO A 949 42.90 10.25 -9.38
CA PRO A 949 41.44 10.32 -9.23
C PRO A 949 40.64 10.15 -10.53
N LEU A 950 41.15 10.63 -11.67
CA LEU A 950 40.52 10.44 -12.98
C LEU A 950 40.59 8.97 -13.41
N ASP A 951 41.76 8.35 -13.30
CA ASP A 951 42.00 6.93 -13.58
C ASP A 951 41.12 6.01 -12.69
N GLN A 952 40.91 6.39 -11.43
CA GLN A 952 39.97 5.72 -10.51
C GLN A 952 38.50 5.95 -10.89
N ALA A 953 38.12 7.18 -11.24
CA ALA A 953 36.76 7.51 -11.66
C ALA A 953 36.34 6.76 -12.94
N MET A 954 37.24 6.66 -13.93
CA MET A 954 36.98 5.90 -15.16
C MET A 954 36.77 4.40 -14.86
N ARG A 955 37.62 3.76 -14.05
CA ARG A 955 37.39 2.34 -13.68
C ARG A 955 36.10 2.14 -12.90
N ALA A 956 35.77 3.03 -11.97
CA ALA A 956 34.51 2.97 -11.23
C ALA A 956 33.27 3.00 -12.15
N LEU A 957 33.31 3.76 -13.26
CA LEU A 957 32.27 3.74 -14.29
C LEU A 957 32.25 2.42 -15.07
N ILE A 958 33.41 1.94 -15.52
CA ILE A 958 33.57 0.70 -16.30
C ILE A 958 33.07 -0.52 -15.50
N ASP A 959 33.52 -0.66 -14.25
CA ASP A 959 33.13 -1.74 -13.34
C ASP A 959 31.63 -1.70 -13.04
N THR A 960 31.07 -0.51 -12.83
CA THR A 960 29.63 -0.34 -12.57
C THR A 960 28.76 -0.63 -13.80
N ALA A 961 29.26 -0.36 -15.01
CA ALA A 961 28.58 -0.72 -16.26
C ALA A 961 28.65 -2.23 -16.54
N ARG A 962 29.79 -2.87 -16.27
CA ARG A 962 30.07 -4.29 -16.54
C ARG A 962 29.41 -5.24 -15.52
N GLY A 963 29.44 -4.90 -14.23
CA GLY A 963 29.03 -5.77 -13.12
C GLY A 963 27.52 -5.93 -12.88
N ASP A 964 27.18 -6.69 -11.83
CA ASP A 964 25.82 -7.13 -11.48
C ASP A 964 24.93 -6.07 -10.81
N ALA A 965 25.17 -4.79 -11.07
CA ALA A 965 24.32 -3.70 -10.57
C ALA A 965 22.94 -3.71 -11.27
N THR A 966 21.91 -3.11 -10.64
CA THR A 966 20.58 -3.04 -11.27
C THR A 966 20.61 -2.31 -12.61
N MET A 967 19.68 -2.64 -13.52
CA MET A 967 19.67 -2.05 -14.87
C MET A 967 19.62 -0.51 -14.88
N LYS A 968 19.01 0.14 -13.88
CA LYS A 968 19.09 1.61 -13.73
C LYS A 968 20.53 2.08 -13.46
N VAL A 969 21.26 1.43 -12.56
CA VAL A 969 22.65 1.77 -12.27
C VAL A 969 23.52 1.57 -13.51
N ARG A 970 23.35 0.45 -14.23
CA ARG A 970 24.10 0.16 -15.47
C ARG A 970 23.77 1.15 -16.58
N TRP A 971 22.50 1.56 -16.71
CA TRP A 971 22.06 2.63 -17.62
C TRP A 971 22.73 3.97 -17.29
N ASN A 972 22.72 4.38 -16.02
CA ASN A 972 23.40 5.60 -15.55
C ASN A 972 24.92 5.53 -15.81
N ALA A 973 25.56 4.37 -15.65
CA ALA A 973 26.99 4.20 -15.90
C ALA A 973 27.35 4.23 -17.40
N CYS A 974 26.55 3.61 -18.28
CA CYS A 974 26.74 3.72 -19.74
C CYS A 974 26.55 5.16 -20.21
N TYR A 975 25.53 5.85 -19.68
CA TYR A 975 25.31 7.28 -19.94
C TYR A 975 26.48 8.14 -19.45
N ALA A 976 27.01 7.87 -18.26
CA ALA A 976 28.16 8.59 -17.70
C ALA A 976 29.45 8.37 -18.50
N LEU A 977 29.71 7.17 -19.01
CA LEU A 977 30.82 6.90 -19.93
C LEU A 977 30.66 7.70 -21.23
N GLY A 978 29.45 7.69 -21.82
CA GLY A 978 29.15 8.51 -22.99
C GLY A 978 29.34 10.01 -22.73
N ASN A 979 28.94 10.51 -21.55
CA ASN A 979 29.13 11.93 -21.23
C ASN A 979 30.62 12.28 -21.03
N ALA A 980 31.39 11.43 -20.34
CA ALA A 980 32.83 11.61 -20.20
C ALA A 980 33.55 11.62 -21.55
N PHE A 981 33.15 10.76 -22.49
CA PHE A 981 33.74 10.68 -23.84
C PHE A 981 33.53 11.95 -24.70
N GLN A 982 32.63 12.87 -24.31
CA GLN A 982 32.47 14.15 -25.01
C GLN A 982 33.67 15.09 -24.80
N ASN A 983 34.42 14.93 -23.70
CA ASN A 983 35.58 15.76 -23.40
C ASN A 983 36.76 15.46 -24.34
N PRO A 984 37.13 16.36 -25.26
CA PRO A 984 38.16 16.12 -26.26
C PRO A 984 39.59 16.14 -25.69
N ALA A 985 39.76 16.50 -24.42
CA ALA A 985 41.04 16.53 -23.74
C ALA A 985 41.38 15.20 -23.02
N LEU A 986 40.41 14.30 -22.84
CA LEU A 986 40.67 12.99 -22.25
C LEU A 986 41.56 12.14 -23.18
N PRO A 987 42.47 11.31 -22.63
CA PRO A 987 43.37 10.43 -23.40
C PRO A 987 42.66 9.18 -23.94
N LEU A 988 41.52 9.36 -24.60
CA LEU A 988 40.80 8.30 -25.32
C LEU A 988 41.71 7.63 -26.35
N GLY A 989 41.66 6.31 -26.43
CA GLY A 989 42.49 5.51 -27.34
C GLY A 989 43.96 5.35 -26.94
N THR A 990 44.43 6.04 -25.89
CA THR A 990 45.84 6.00 -25.43
C THR A 990 45.99 5.62 -23.95
N ALA A 991 45.01 5.94 -23.09
CA ALA A 991 44.98 5.48 -21.71
C ALA A 991 44.53 4.00 -21.58
N SER A 992 45.10 3.28 -20.63
CA SER A 992 44.83 1.85 -20.39
C SER A 992 43.35 1.54 -20.14
N TRP A 993 42.67 2.36 -19.36
CA TRP A 993 41.22 2.23 -19.11
C TRP A 993 40.35 2.45 -20.36
N SER A 994 40.87 3.07 -21.43
CA SER A 994 40.09 3.34 -22.65
C SER A 994 39.72 2.06 -23.37
N THR A 995 40.65 1.10 -23.47
CA THR A 995 40.41 -0.24 -24.02
C THR A 995 39.38 -0.99 -23.17
N GLU A 996 39.52 -0.93 -21.85
CA GLU A 996 38.58 -1.57 -20.91
C GLU A 996 37.16 -1.00 -21.05
N ALA A 997 37.02 0.30 -21.28
CA ALA A 997 35.74 0.99 -21.47
C ALA A 997 35.07 0.60 -22.80
N TYR A 998 35.79 0.64 -23.92
CA TYR A 998 35.23 0.26 -25.22
C TYR A 998 34.79 -1.21 -25.25
N SER A 999 35.59 -2.12 -24.68
CA SER A 999 35.21 -3.53 -24.58
C SER A 999 34.03 -3.76 -23.62
N ALA A 1000 33.94 -3.02 -22.51
CA ALA A 1000 32.76 -3.06 -21.64
C ALA A 1000 31.48 -2.63 -22.38
N LEU A 1001 31.50 -1.49 -23.07
CA LEU A 1001 30.35 -0.99 -23.84
C LEU A 1001 29.99 -1.91 -25.02
N SER A 1002 30.99 -2.51 -25.68
CA SER A 1002 30.82 -3.49 -26.76
C SER A 1002 30.18 -4.80 -26.26
N SER A 1003 30.55 -5.26 -25.07
CA SER A 1003 29.90 -6.39 -24.40
C SER A 1003 28.47 -6.07 -23.96
N ILE A 1004 28.20 -4.86 -23.46
CA ILE A 1004 26.88 -4.46 -22.98
C ILE A 1004 25.88 -4.30 -24.13
N VAL A 1005 26.27 -3.67 -25.25
CA VAL A 1005 25.38 -3.44 -26.40
C VAL A 1005 24.96 -4.74 -27.10
N THR A 1006 25.79 -5.78 -27.02
CA THR A 1006 25.51 -7.12 -27.56
C THR A 1006 24.76 -8.03 -26.57
N THR A 1007 25.16 -8.08 -25.29
CA THR A 1007 24.68 -9.12 -24.35
C THR A 1007 23.61 -8.68 -23.35
N CYS A 1008 23.40 -7.37 -23.13
CA CYS A 1008 22.48 -6.92 -22.08
C CYS A 1008 21.01 -7.12 -22.47
N LYS A 1009 20.23 -7.80 -21.62
CA LYS A 1009 18.81 -8.10 -21.88
C LYS A 1009 17.88 -6.86 -21.91
N ASN A 1010 18.26 -5.77 -21.24
CA ASN A 1010 17.42 -4.57 -21.18
C ASN A 1010 17.81 -3.58 -22.29
N PHE A 1011 16.86 -3.22 -23.15
CA PHE A 1011 17.15 -2.47 -24.38
C PHE A 1011 17.47 -1.01 -24.08
N LYS A 1012 16.98 -0.42 -22.97
CA LYS A 1012 17.42 0.92 -22.54
C LYS A 1012 18.92 0.97 -22.23
N VAL A 1013 19.48 -0.07 -21.58
CA VAL A 1013 20.93 -0.16 -21.33
C VAL A 1013 21.68 -0.33 -22.64
N ARG A 1014 21.22 -1.20 -23.55
CA ARG A 1014 21.80 -1.34 -24.91
C ARG A 1014 21.84 0.00 -25.66
N ILE A 1015 20.75 0.77 -25.64
CA ILE A 1015 20.65 2.11 -26.26
C ILE A 1015 21.73 3.06 -25.72
N LYS A 1016 21.82 3.26 -24.40
CA LYS A 1016 22.86 4.17 -23.84
C LYS A 1016 24.28 3.65 -24.06
N SER A 1017 24.47 2.33 -24.18
CA SER A 1017 25.76 1.74 -24.54
C SER A 1017 26.14 2.00 -26.01
N ALA A 1018 25.17 1.92 -26.94
CA ALA A 1018 25.37 2.28 -28.35
C ALA A 1018 25.69 3.76 -28.52
N ALA A 1019 24.92 4.64 -27.87
CA ALA A 1019 25.12 6.09 -27.89
C ALA A 1019 26.51 6.49 -27.36
N ALA A 1020 26.98 5.85 -26.27
CA ALA A 1020 28.33 6.11 -25.74
C ALA A 1020 29.44 5.71 -26.73
N LEU A 1021 29.24 4.66 -27.53
CA LEU A 1021 30.20 4.23 -28.56
C LEU A 1021 30.24 5.18 -29.78
N SER A 1022 29.23 6.04 -29.98
CA SER A 1022 29.16 7.02 -31.07
C SER A 1022 29.46 8.47 -30.67
N VAL A 1023 29.94 8.70 -29.45
CA VAL A 1023 30.37 10.05 -28.99
C VAL A 1023 31.74 10.48 -29.53
N PRO A 1024 32.82 9.65 -29.51
CA PRO A 1024 34.15 10.14 -29.85
C PRO A 1024 34.29 10.63 -31.29
N ALA A 1025 34.54 11.93 -31.47
CA ALA A 1025 34.51 12.61 -32.77
C ALA A 1025 35.76 12.43 -33.67
N LYS A 1026 36.72 11.59 -33.28
CA LYS A 1026 37.97 11.34 -34.02
C LYS A 1026 38.35 9.87 -34.00
N ARG A 1027 38.87 9.36 -35.11
CA ARG A 1027 39.28 7.94 -35.25
C ARG A 1027 40.29 7.51 -34.20
N ASP A 1028 41.29 8.32 -33.89
CA ASP A 1028 42.37 7.92 -32.97
C ASP A 1028 41.89 7.80 -31.51
N CYS A 1029 40.77 8.43 -31.15
CA CYS A 1029 40.12 8.26 -29.84
C CYS A 1029 39.60 6.83 -29.61
N TYR A 1030 39.41 6.04 -30.67
CA TYR A 1030 39.04 4.62 -30.58
C TYR A 1030 40.24 3.67 -30.40
N GLY A 1031 41.47 4.20 -30.33
CA GLY A 1031 42.68 3.40 -30.20
C GLY A 1031 43.13 2.78 -31.53
N ASP A 1032 43.64 1.55 -31.46
CA ASP A 1032 44.24 0.85 -32.60
C ASP A 1032 43.20 0.28 -33.60
N GLU A 1033 43.66 -0.50 -34.57
CA GLU A 1033 42.80 -1.17 -35.55
C GLU A 1033 41.93 -2.25 -34.89
N HIS A 1034 42.46 -2.98 -33.91
CA HIS A 1034 41.75 -4.07 -33.22
C HIS A 1034 40.61 -3.55 -32.34
N GLN A 1035 40.81 -2.45 -31.62
CA GLN A 1035 39.80 -1.86 -30.74
C GLN A 1035 38.65 -1.24 -31.52
N PHE A 1036 38.93 -0.50 -32.60
CA PHE A 1036 37.90 0.02 -33.50
C PHE A 1036 37.12 -1.12 -34.15
N ALA A 1037 37.81 -2.18 -34.55
CA ALA A 1037 37.21 -3.40 -35.09
C ALA A 1037 36.34 -4.17 -34.07
N GLU A 1038 36.64 -4.14 -32.78
CA GLU A 1038 35.76 -4.69 -31.73
C GLU A 1038 34.43 -3.93 -31.69
N VAL A 1039 34.51 -2.59 -31.56
CA VAL A 1039 33.34 -1.71 -31.47
C VAL A 1039 32.44 -1.84 -32.71
N TRP A 1040 33.04 -1.83 -33.91
CA TRP A 1040 32.31 -2.03 -35.17
C TRP A 1040 31.53 -3.35 -35.19
N ARG A 1041 32.20 -4.47 -34.91
CA ARG A 1041 31.55 -5.80 -34.91
C ARG A 1041 30.45 -5.90 -33.85
N ALA A 1042 30.67 -5.34 -32.66
CA ALA A 1042 29.69 -5.35 -31.59
C ALA A 1042 28.40 -4.59 -31.95
N LEU A 1043 28.52 -3.41 -32.58
CA LEU A 1043 27.36 -2.65 -33.06
C LEU A 1043 26.64 -3.35 -34.21
N ALA A 1044 27.38 -3.90 -35.19
CA ALA A 1044 26.79 -4.64 -36.30
C ALA A 1044 26.04 -5.90 -35.83
N GLN A 1045 26.65 -6.70 -34.95
CA GLN A 1045 26.02 -7.87 -34.34
C GLN A 1045 24.80 -7.49 -33.49
N ALA A 1046 24.90 -6.40 -32.71
CA ALA A 1046 23.79 -5.92 -31.89
C ALA A 1046 22.57 -5.49 -32.72
N LEU A 1047 22.81 -4.96 -33.93
CA LEU A 1047 21.77 -4.55 -34.88
C LEU A 1047 21.13 -5.75 -35.58
N GLU A 1048 21.95 -6.73 -36.00
CA GLU A 1048 21.46 -7.99 -36.58
C GLU A 1048 20.53 -8.75 -35.60
N HIS A 1049 20.90 -8.82 -34.32
CA HIS A 1049 20.11 -9.47 -33.27
C HIS A 1049 19.18 -8.47 -32.52
N SER A 1050 18.77 -7.37 -33.17
CA SER A 1050 17.94 -6.33 -32.52
C SER A 1050 16.46 -6.71 -32.36
N GLU A 1051 15.98 -7.70 -33.12
CA GLU A 1051 14.59 -8.18 -33.09
C GLU A 1051 14.40 -9.42 -32.20
N GLU A 1052 15.50 -10.03 -31.73
CA GLU A 1052 15.48 -11.22 -30.89
C GLU A 1052 15.28 -10.87 -29.39
N THR A 1053 14.02 -10.65 -28.99
CA THR A 1053 13.64 -10.53 -27.57
C THR A 1053 12.65 -11.61 -27.13
N GLN A 1054 12.84 -12.10 -25.91
CA GLN A 1054 11.90 -12.97 -25.20
C GLN A 1054 10.98 -12.19 -24.23
N ASP A 1055 11.27 -10.91 -23.97
CA ASP A 1055 10.45 -10.04 -23.13
C ASP A 1055 9.63 -9.07 -23.99
N PHE A 1056 8.30 -9.21 -23.89
CA PHE A 1056 7.33 -8.37 -24.58
C PHE A 1056 7.38 -6.89 -24.13
N LEU A 1057 7.81 -6.62 -22.89
CA LEU A 1057 7.91 -5.25 -22.34
C LEU A 1057 9.10 -4.45 -22.89
N GLU A 1058 10.08 -5.13 -23.48
CA GLU A 1058 11.22 -4.52 -24.17
C GLU A 1058 10.92 -4.24 -25.66
N TYR A 1059 9.90 -4.88 -26.26
CA TYR A 1059 9.58 -4.75 -27.70
C TYR A 1059 9.30 -3.31 -28.13
N ARG A 1060 8.72 -2.49 -27.24
CA ARG A 1060 8.52 -1.04 -27.44
C ARG A 1060 9.81 -0.23 -27.62
N TYR A 1061 10.97 -0.78 -27.26
CA TYR A 1061 12.28 -0.14 -27.41
C TYR A 1061 13.08 -0.63 -28.63
N CYS A 1062 12.59 -1.63 -29.38
CA CYS A 1062 13.27 -2.15 -30.58
C CYS A 1062 13.51 -1.05 -31.63
N ALA A 1063 12.55 -0.16 -31.84
CA ALA A 1063 12.68 0.95 -32.79
C ALA A 1063 13.81 1.92 -32.38
N SER A 1064 13.81 2.37 -31.11
CA SER A 1064 14.85 3.25 -30.57
C SER A 1064 16.24 2.60 -30.58
N LEU A 1065 16.32 1.29 -30.27
CA LEU A 1065 17.58 0.55 -30.30
C LEU A 1065 18.16 0.44 -31.71
N ARG A 1066 17.34 0.08 -32.71
CA ARG A 1066 17.78 0.03 -34.11
C ARG A 1066 18.22 1.42 -34.61
N SER A 1067 17.48 2.47 -34.26
CA SER A 1067 17.84 3.86 -34.59
C SER A 1067 19.20 4.27 -34.02
N GLU A 1068 19.48 4.00 -32.75
CA GLU A 1068 20.74 4.33 -32.08
C GLU A 1068 21.92 3.52 -32.66
N LEU A 1069 21.71 2.24 -32.97
CA LEU A 1069 22.72 1.37 -33.59
C LEU A 1069 23.04 1.79 -35.03
N CYS A 1070 22.04 2.16 -35.83
CA CYS A 1070 22.23 2.72 -37.17
C CYS A 1070 23.02 4.03 -37.12
N HIS A 1071 22.68 4.94 -36.19
CA HIS A 1071 23.45 6.17 -35.97
C HIS A 1071 24.91 5.87 -35.62
N ALA A 1072 25.16 4.94 -34.69
CA ALA A 1072 26.52 4.59 -34.27
C ALA A 1072 27.36 3.94 -35.38
N LEU A 1073 26.78 3.09 -36.23
CA LEU A 1073 27.49 2.52 -37.38
C LEU A 1073 27.80 3.58 -38.44
N LEU A 1074 26.88 4.53 -38.70
CA LEU A 1074 27.11 5.64 -39.61
C LEU A 1074 28.21 6.59 -39.10
N HIS A 1075 28.26 6.84 -37.79
CA HIS A 1075 29.34 7.60 -37.15
C HIS A 1075 30.71 6.93 -37.32
N LEU A 1076 30.80 5.60 -37.14
CA LEU A 1076 32.07 4.89 -37.36
C LEU A 1076 32.48 4.86 -38.84
N LEU A 1077 31.53 4.74 -39.78
CA LEU A 1077 31.82 4.88 -41.22
C LEU A 1077 32.34 6.29 -41.57
N SER A 1078 31.76 7.35 -40.99
CA SER A 1078 32.20 8.73 -41.22
C SER A 1078 33.62 9.00 -40.68
N LEU A 1079 34.11 8.17 -39.75
CA LEU A 1079 35.42 8.29 -39.11
C LEU A 1079 36.50 7.31 -39.60
N CYS A 1080 36.16 6.25 -40.33
CA CYS A 1080 37.11 5.17 -40.64
C CYS A 1080 38.29 5.61 -41.53
N GLN A 1081 39.42 4.90 -41.40
CA GLN A 1081 40.63 5.07 -42.20
C GLN A 1081 40.91 3.79 -43.00
N THR A 1082 41.84 3.86 -43.96
CA THR A 1082 42.23 2.73 -44.84
C THR A 1082 42.53 1.42 -44.09
N ARG A 1083 43.08 1.50 -42.87
CA ARG A 1083 43.38 0.35 -42.00
C ARG A 1083 42.14 -0.37 -41.46
N ASP A 1084 41.02 0.33 -41.29
CA ASP A 1084 39.80 -0.24 -40.72
C ASP A 1084 38.95 -1.00 -41.77
N LEU A 1085 39.17 -0.69 -43.05
CA LEU A 1085 38.35 -1.17 -44.17
C LEU A 1085 38.21 -2.70 -44.26
N PRO A 1086 39.24 -3.54 -44.03
CA PRO A 1086 39.09 -5.00 -44.14
C PRO A 1086 38.06 -5.58 -43.17
N VAL A 1087 37.90 -5.00 -41.98
CA VAL A 1087 36.90 -5.46 -41.00
C VAL A 1087 35.50 -4.97 -41.36
N ILE A 1088 35.39 -3.74 -41.86
CA ILE A 1088 34.14 -3.17 -42.35
C ILE A 1088 33.67 -3.99 -43.57
N GLY A 1089 34.53 -4.19 -44.57
CA GLY A 1089 34.28 -5.00 -45.76
C GLY A 1089 33.89 -6.45 -45.44
N ALA A 1090 34.60 -7.13 -44.53
CA ALA A 1090 34.20 -8.46 -44.08
C ALA A 1090 32.79 -8.51 -43.46
N SER A 1091 32.38 -7.46 -42.76
CA SER A 1091 31.03 -7.34 -42.20
C SER A 1091 29.97 -7.06 -43.28
N LEU A 1092 30.34 -6.32 -44.32
CA LEU A 1092 29.46 -5.91 -45.44
C LEU A 1092 29.47 -6.89 -46.63
N SER A 1093 30.25 -7.98 -46.56
CA SER A 1093 30.21 -9.13 -47.49
C SER A 1093 29.66 -10.41 -46.86
N GLY A 1094 29.55 -10.45 -45.53
CA GLY A 1094 28.95 -11.56 -44.78
C GLY A 1094 27.43 -11.66 -44.93
N GLN A 1095 26.85 -12.67 -44.27
CA GLN A 1095 25.41 -12.93 -44.28
C GLN A 1095 24.58 -11.76 -43.73
N SER A 1096 25.19 -10.89 -42.90
CA SER A 1096 24.58 -9.71 -42.30
C SER A 1096 24.30 -8.55 -43.28
N ARG A 1097 24.91 -8.52 -44.49
CA ARG A 1097 24.76 -7.39 -45.45
C ARG A 1097 23.30 -6.98 -45.71
N PRO A 1098 22.35 -7.90 -45.98
CA PRO A 1098 20.96 -7.51 -46.27
C PRO A 1098 20.22 -6.93 -45.07
N ALA A 1099 20.52 -7.41 -43.86
CA ALA A 1099 19.93 -6.88 -42.62
C ALA A 1099 20.45 -5.47 -42.33
N LEU A 1100 21.77 -5.27 -42.39
CA LEU A 1100 22.39 -3.96 -42.19
C LEU A 1100 21.90 -2.93 -43.23
N HIS A 1101 21.78 -3.33 -44.51
CA HIS A 1101 21.21 -2.50 -45.58
C HIS A 1101 19.76 -2.11 -45.27
N GLY A 1102 18.90 -3.08 -44.96
CA GLY A 1102 17.48 -2.84 -44.67
C GLY A 1102 17.24 -1.93 -43.47
N PHE A 1103 17.99 -2.11 -42.37
CA PHE A 1103 17.88 -1.24 -41.20
C PHE A 1103 18.39 0.18 -41.46
N LEU A 1104 19.49 0.35 -42.20
CA LEU A 1104 20.00 1.68 -42.55
C LEU A 1104 19.04 2.43 -43.49
N VAL A 1105 18.50 1.78 -44.53
CA VAL A 1105 17.50 2.38 -45.43
C VAL A 1105 16.27 2.84 -44.62
N HIS A 1106 15.76 2.01 -43.70
CA HIS A 1106 14.64 2.37 -42.83
C HIS A 1106 14.97 3.58 -41.92
N TYR A 1107 16.13 3.61 -41.27
CA TYR A 1107 16.57 4.73 -40.41
C TYR A 1107 16.75 6.06 -41.16
N LEU A 1108 17.11 6.01 -42.45
CA LEU A 1108 17.32 7.17 -43.32
C LEU A 1108 16.03 7.68 -44.00
N THR A 1109 14.96 6.87 -44.02
CA THR A 1109 13.69 7.19 -44.69
C THR A 1109 12.52 7.43 -43.73
N ASP A 1110 12.55 6.89 -42.51
CA ASP A 1110 11.42 7.00 -41.58
C ASP A 1110 11.36 8.36 -40.86
N VAL A 1111 10.38 9.17 -41.26
CA VAL A 1111 10.03 10.46 -40.66
C VAL A 1111 9.36 10.30 -39.28
N SER A 1112 8.71 9.15 -39.03
CA SER A 1112 7.88 8.89 -37.85
C SER A 1112 8.68 8.84 -36.53
N LEU A 1113 9.95 8.45 -36.60
CA LEU A 1113 10.82 8.23 -35.44
C LEU A 1113 11.23 9.52 -34.71
N VAL A 1114 10.99 10.70 -35.29
CA VAL A 1114 11.39 12.00 -34.72
C VAL A 1114 10.54 12.38 -33.49
N SER A 1115 9.29 11.94 -33.42
CA SER A 1115 8.31 12.38 -32.40
C SER A 1115 8.24 11.50 -31.12
N GLY A 1116 9.16 10.55 -30.94
CA GLY A 1116 8.95 9.36 -30.10
C GLY A 1116 9.72 9.24 -28.77
N ARG A 1117 10.21 10.33 -28.15
CA ARG A 1117 10.85 10.27 -26.82
C ARG A 1117 9.90 10.78 -25.71
N ASP A 1118 9.42 9.87 -24.86
CA ASP A 1118 8.76 10.21 -23.59
C ASP A 1118 9.72 10.97 -22.65
N THR A 1119 9.52 12.27 -22.51
CA THR A 1119 10.34 13.19 -21.69
C THR A 1119 9.96 13.16 -20.21
N ILE A 1120 10.30 12.07 -19.51
CA ILE A 1120 10.05 11.92 -18.07
C ILE A 1120 11.29 12.33 -17.26
N GLY A 1121 11.34 13.62 -16.93
CA GLY A 1121 12.48 14.28 -16.27
C GLY A 1121 13.30 15.09 -17.27
N GLY A 1122 13.63 16.33 -16.92
CA GLY A 1122 14.40 17.22 -17.79
C GLY A 1122 15.89 16.90 -17.74
N GLU A 1123 16.37 16.16 -18.75
CA GLU A 1123 17.79 15.96 -19.08
C GLU A 1123 17.95 16.12 -20.62
N ASP A 1124 18.33 17.35 -21.03
CA ASP A 1124 18.80 17.90 -22.32
C ASP A 1124 18.14 17.68 -23.71
N PRO A 1125 18.16 18.72 -24.58
CA PRO A 1125 17.70 18.67 -25.97
C PRO A 1125 18.75 18.05 -26.92
N GLY A 1126 19.20 16.84 -26.62
CA GLY A 1126 20.27 16.16 -27.38
C GLY A 1126 19.91 15.82 -28.84
N CYS A 1127 20.30 16.71 -29.75
CA CYS A 1127 20.44 16.55 -31.21
C CYS A 1127 19.27 15.86 -31.95
N GLN A 1128 18.19 16.60 -32.23
CA GLN A 1128 17.17 16.18 -33.21
C GLN A 1128 17.71 16.36 -34.64
N THR A 1129 18.36 15.35 -35.19
CA THR A 1129 18.72 15.33 -36.63
C THR A 1129 17.54 14.88 -37.48
N GLU A 1130 17.06 15.81 -38.29
CA GLU A 1130 16.14 15.62 -39.42
C GLU A 1130 16.57 14.43 -40.30
N PRO A 1131 15.64 13.66 -40.90
CA PRO A 1131 15.98 12.66 -41.93
C PRO A 1131 16.82 13.27 -43.08
N THR A 1132 16.54 14.53 -43.39
CA THR A 1132 17.25 15.38 -44.34
C THR A 1132 18.75 15.53 -44.01
N ASP A 1133 19.12 15.59 -42.72
CA ASP A 1133 20.51 15.75 -42.29
C ASP A 1133 21.26 14.43 -42.17
N ARG A 1134 20.56 13.34 -41.83
CA ARG A 1134 21.13 11.98 -41.83
C ARG A 1134 21.61 11.57 -43.23
N LEU A 1135 20.88 11.96 -44.27
CA LEU A 1135 21.27 11.73 -45.65
C LEU A 1135 22.46 12.61 -46.09
N LYS A 1136 22.57 13.86 -45.63
CA LYS A 1136 23.77 14.69 -45.85
C LYS A 1136 25.02 14.07 -45.21
N LEU A 1137 24.89 13.51 -44.00
CA LEU A 1137 25.99 12.83 -43.31
C LEU A 1137 26.46 11.58 -44.09
N LEU A 1138 25.53 10.83 -44.70
CA LEU A 1138 25.86 9.68 -45.54
C LEU A 1138 26.57 10.09 -46.84
N ASP A 1139 26.11 11.14 -47.50
CA ASP A 1139 26.74 11.71 -48.70
C ASP A 1139 28.16 12.23 -48.41
N GLN A 1140 28.34 13.00 -47.34
CA GLN A 1140 29.66 13.43 -46.85
C GLN A 1140 30.58 12.25 -46.54
N THR A 1141 30.04 11.16 -45.98
CA THR A 1141 30.78 9.92 -45.73
C THR A 1141 31.19 9.24 -47.04
N LEU A 1142 30.32 9.20 -48.06
CA LEU A 1142 30.63 8.65 -49.38
C LEU A 1142 31.72 9.45 -50.09
N ILE A 1143 31.67 10.79 -50.02
CA ILE A 1143 32.70 11.68 -50.58
C ILE A 1143 34.05 11.39 -49.92
N ARG A 1144 34.11 11.38 -48.58
CA ARG A 1144 35.33 11.05 -47.82
C ARG A 1144 35.88 9.66 -48.15
N LEU A 1145 35.02 8.66 -48.33
CA LEU A 1145 35.45 7.31 -48.71
C LEU A 1145 36.11 7.30 -50.10
N LYS A 1146 35.58 8.04 -51.07
CA LYS A 1146 36.17 8.18 -52.41
C LYS A 1146 37.51 8.93 -52.40
N GLU A 1147 37.69 9.91 -51.51
CA GLU A 1147 38.99 10.57 -51.31
C GLU A 1147 40.10 9.62 -50.85
N LEU A 1148 39.76 8.48 -50.21
CA LEU A 1148 40.75 7.47 -49.83
C LEU A 1148 41.32 6.69 -51.02
N GLU A 1149 40.62 6.61 -52.17
CA GLU A 1149 41.05 5.84 -53.35
C GLU A 1149 42.46 6.21 -53.83
N GLY A 1150 42.82 7.49 -53.73
CA GLY A 1150 44.11 8.01 -54.21
C GLY A 1150 45.34 7.57 -53.39
N ASN A 1151 45.16 6.98 -52.21
CA ASN A 1151 46.25 6.71 -51.24
C ASN A 1151 46.52 5.22 -50.98
N ILE A 1152 45.92 4.31 -51.75
CA ILE A 1152 45.77 2.89 -51.37
C ILE A 1152 46.76 1.93 -52.04
N LYS A 1153 47.32 1.01 -51.23
CA LYS A 1153 48.06 -0.17 -51.70
C LYS A 1153 47.10 -1.26 -52.16
N THR A 1154 47.50 -2.02 -53.19
CA THR A 1154 46.63 -2.90 -53.99
C THR A 1154 45.74 -3.89 -53.24
N GLY A 1155 46.11 -4.34 -52.03
CA GLY A 1155 45.26 -5.23 -51.22
C GLY A 1155 43.97 -4.55 -50.71
N SER A 1156 44.10 -3.40 -50.04
CA SER A 1156 42.98 -2.72 -49.36
C SER A 1156 41.98 -2.05 -50.32
N ARG A 1157 42.26 -2.07 -51.63
CA ARG A 1157 41.37 -1.48 -52.64
C ARG A 1157 40.06 -2.26 -52.76
N SER A 1158 40.13 -3.59 -52.77
CA SER A 1158 38.94 -4.43 -52.85
C SER A 1158 37.99 -4.27 -51.66
N ASP A 1159 38.52 -3.89 -50.49
CA ASP A 1159 37.72 -3.58 -49.31
C ASP A 1159 37.09 -2.18 -49.43
N LEU A 1160 37.82 -1.17 -49.91
CA LEU A 1160 37.26 0.16 -50.16
C LEU A 1160 36.13 0.12 -51.18
N ASP A 1161 36.37 -0.49 -52.35
CA ASP A 1161 35.40 -0.61 -53.43
C ASP A 1161 34.08 -1.27 -52.93
N MET A 1162 34.20 -2.23 -52.00
CA MET A 1162 33.07 -2.93 -51.37
C MET A 1162 32.30 -2.06 -50.36
N VAL A 1163 32.99 -1.24 -49.56
CA VAL A 1163 32.38 -0.30 -48.60
C VAL A 1163 31.68 0.84 -49.33
N ILE A 1164 32.33 1.42 -50.36
CA ILE A 1164 31.75 2.42 -51.26
C ILE A 1164 30.47 1.86 -51.91
N GLY A 1165 30.55 0.69 -52.55
CA GLY A 1165 29.40 0.07 -53.20
C GLY A 1165 28.23 -0.22 -52.24
N PHE A 1166 28.49 -0.57 -50.98
CA PHE A 1166 27.44 -0.72 -49.97
C PHE A 1166 26.76 0.62 -49.62
N VAL A 1167 27.52 1.71 -49.48
CA VAL A 1167 26.95 3.04 -49.22
C VAL A 1167 26.14 3.54 -50.42
N GLU A 1168 26.63 3.31 -51.64
CA GLU A 1168 25.89 3.64 -52.87
C GLU A 1168 24.60 2.81 -53.03
N ASP A 1169 24.63 1.51 -52.71
CA ASP A 1169 23.43 0.65 -52.66
C ASP A 1169 22.37 1.22 -51.70
N VAL A 1170 22.78 1.68 -50.50
CA VAL A 1170 21.87 2.27 -49.50
C VAL A 1170 21.31 3.61 -49.98
N MET A 1171 22.16 4.53 -50.47
CA MET A 1171 21.72 5.85 -50.96
C MET A 1171 20.72 5.71 -52.12
N LYS A 1172 21.06 4.91 -53.13
CA LYS A 1172 20.22 4.64 -54.30
C LYS A 1172 18.87 4.02 -53.94
N THR A 1173 18.83 3.18 -52.91
CA THR A 1173 17.56 2.62 -52.40
C THR A 1173 16.71 3.69 -51.72
N CYS A 1174 17.32 4.58 -50.92
CA CYS A 1174 16.63 5.71 -50.28
C CYS A 1174 16.08 6.71 -51.31
N GLU A 1175 16.81 6.97 -52.40
CA GLU A 1175 16.36 7.82 -53.50
C GLU A 1175 15.20 7.19 -54.28
N GLY A 1176 15.28 5.89 -54.60
CA GLY A 1176 14.21 5.16 -55.28
C GLY A 1176 12.87 5.22 -54.55
N LEU A 1177 12.90 5.12 -53.21
CA LEU A 1177 11.70 5.23 -52.37
C LEU A 1177 11.06 6.63 -52.42
N LYS A 1178 11.87 7.69 -52.45
CA LYS A 1178 11.36 9.08 -52.61
C LYS A 1178 10.71 9.31 -53.97
N VAL A 1179 11.18 8.65 -55.02
CA VAL A 1179 10.59 8.74 -56.37
C VAL A 1179 9.22 8.04 -56.44
N SER A 1180 9.02 6.93 -55.71
CA SER A 1180 7.70 6.27 -55.64
C SER A 1180 6.64 7.13 -54.93
N ASP A 1181 6.94 7.69 -53.76
CA ASP A 1181 5.98 8.56 -53.02
C ASP A 1181 5.61 9.82 -53.82
N GLY A 1182 6.52 10.32 -54.66
CA GLY A 1182 6.29 11.46 -55.55
C GLY A 1182 5.32 11.19 -56.71
N MET A 1183 5.10 9.93 -57.11
CA MET A 1183 4.26 9.61 -58.28
C MET A 1183 2.76 9.53 -57.98
N ASP A 1184 2.37 9.01 -56.81
CA ASP A 1184 0.95 8.72 -56.50
C ASP A 1184 0.08 9.97 -56.23
N THR A 1185 0.69 11.14 -56.04
CA THR A 1185 -0.03 12.40 -55.72
C THR A 1185 -0.51 13.20 -56.93
N THR A 1186 -0.24 12.75 -58.17
CA THR A 1186 -0.58 13.52 -59.40
C THR A 1186 -1.68 12.91 -60.29
N GLN A 1187 -2.19 11.71 -60.02
CA GLN A 1187 -3.19 11.04 -60.90
C GLN A 1187 -4.65 11.04 -60.41
N THR A 1188 -4.98 11.71 -59.30
CA THR A 1188 -6.36 11.73 -58.73
C THR A 1188 -7.08 13.10 -58.78
N ARG A 1189 -6.67 13.99 -59.70
CA ARG A 1189 -7.39 15.23 -60.03
C ARG A 1189 -7.66 15.36 -61.54
N ASN A 1190 -8.47 14.45 -62.10
CA ASN A 1190 -9.26 14.67 -63.32
C ASN A 1190 -10.24 13.49 -63.56
N ASN A 1191 -11.43 13.53 -62.93
CA ASN A 1191 -12.71 12.95 -63.37
C ASN A 1191 -13.80 13.17 -62.30
N SER A 1192 -15.07 13.12 -62.70
CA SER A 1192 -16.29 13.62 -62.00
C SER A 1192 -16.25 15.12 -61.65
N GLN A 1193 -17.24 15.97 -61.99
CA GLN A 1193 -18.62 15.76 -62.50
C GLN A 1193 -19.50 14.82 -61.67
#